data_AF-A0A395TB76-F1
#
_entry.id   AF-A0A395TB76-F1
#
_cell.length_a   1.000
_cell.length_b   1.000
_cell.length_c   1.000
_cell.angle_alpha   90.00
_cell.angle_beta   90.00
_cell.angle_gamma   90.00
#
_symmetry.space_group_name_H-M   'P 1'
#
loop_
_entity.id
_entity.type
_entity.pdbx_description
1 polymer ?
#
loop_
_entity_poly.entity_id
_entity_poly.type
_entity_poly.pdbx_seq_one_letter_code
_entity_poly.pdbx_strand_id
1 'polypeptide(L)'
;MLPITTCFVAGLPYLLHPAKLGTIQETINPDALIPVTLLTTDEIFGDLEGVLDLFNTVDDVFVPDFGSILVEKTSSNSSRVQEDARQVYHMDLINALEGFSELPSGPYFLHGPNLYQAWRLYDDEFGAFTFGVVPDDFDQPNEYQPLTSSSVQGDSVTIPVPSRLYYPQPSVRKPLSGVRVSISDTISLKGTHTTFSSRAWKSLYKDPSNATANYVQELLDQGAIIVGKTRTAQFGTGAEWVDHQAPWSARGDGYHVMQGGSVGAASALVGYEWLDHSVGVDDGRVVTENGVYSIQTANLSTDGVKAVSSSKETDFVPKIIIPTDLSSSEETQKTAIDKFLSTLQDVLDTKPEYIDVSETWQGSPPADVSEGMQSFMNEAPFRSWCYDYYHTFDDFKDEYQQKFHRQPFIEATPQFFWTQCKSVTEEEHREDAKRLDIYRKWFHDKFLNISTNSKAKNTPILILPCGDSQVKHRNEPVPPPTIYKGIDSTTLAPVLGANILSFPFTQVSYESDITGTTEYQPVKSPGLTSPVSSHTIYLNLATTMAEPANTPVPASTPRATSPAPHQSLFSQSGSFLSPKLSVPPSKPRVLHIGDAIKYNPDTYLRFSVQCEILRPSAEERQRPEFIKALEEKRWGDFDAIFRPFWGTGGEMGKWDAELINLLPESVKVFASAGAGFDWADTKLLGERGIIYCNSGLAAAEAVADFAMAGIISTFRVLPWCMSSAMSGDEEAFSINHRDATMQSHNLRNQALGLIGFGNIGQQIAARARHGFGMDIHYYDILPKPSSVIAPLRATHHETLKSLLSRCDCVVLCTPAGDGTLINETTLPLFKRGSRFVNIARGSLVDEEALVAALRDGTLSNAAIDVHANEPKIHPQLRELAKQGRVLLTCHNAGGTVDTHKGFEELSMRNIMAVLSGGEAITPVNLQFLK
;
A
#
# COMPACT_ATOMS: atom_id res chain seq x y z
N MET A 1 25.20 19.72 -20.65
CA MET A 1 23.90 19.80 -19.94
C MET A 1 22.87 20.31 -20.90
N LEU A 2 21.84 19.51 -21.14
CA LEU A 2 20.67 19.91 -21.90
C LEU A 2 19.85 20.88 -21.03
N PRO A 3 19.23 21.91 -21.62
CA PRO A 3 18.34 22.80 -20.88
C PRO A 3 17.14 21.99 -20.37
N ILE A 4 16.92 22.06 -19.05
CA ILE A 4 15.79 21.41 -18.40
C ILE A 4 14.65 22.43 -18.30
N THR A 5 13.46 22.04 -18.74
CA THR A 5 12.24 22.85 -18.63
C THR A 5 11.29 22.18 -17.65
N THR A 6 10.80 22.94 -16.69
CA THR A 6 9.82 22.49 -15.69
C THR A 6 8.56 23.35 -15.73
N CYS A 7 7.42 22.75 -15.39
CA CYS A 7 6.14 23.45 -15.33
C CYS A 7 5.20 22.83 -14.32
N PHE A 8 4.02 23.42 -14.17
CA PHE A 8 2.97 22.91 -13.30
C PHE A 8 1.74 22.51 -14.12
N VAL A 9 1.18 21.36 -13.79
CA VAL A 9 -0.11 20.88 -14.31
C VAL A 9 -0.96 20.50 -13.09
N ALA A 10 -2.15 21.07 -12.96
CA ALA A 10 -3.01 20.88 -11.79
C ALA A 10 -2.32 21.15 -10.43
N GLY A 11 -1.34 22.07 -10.39
CA GLY A 11 -0.54 22.35 -9.18
C GLY A 11 0.56 21.34 -8.87
N LEU A 12 0.74 20.31 -9.70
CA LEU A 12 1.82 19.33 -9.57
C LEU A 12 3.01 19.69 -10.48
N PRO A 13 4.26 19.56 -10.01
CA PRO A 13 5.44 19.89 -10.80
C PRO A 13 5.80 18.78 -11.79
N TYR A 14 6.14 19.18 -13.02
CA TYR A 14 6.57 18.32 -14.11
C TYR A 14 7.86 18.84 -14.74
N LEU A 15 8.60 17.93 -15.35
CA LEU A 15 9.74 18.14 -16.20
C LEU A 15 9.40 17.67 -17.61
N LEU A 16 9.77 18.49 -18.59
CA LEU A 16 9.79 18.08 -19.99
C LEU A 16 11.12 17.40 -20.26
N HIS A 17 11.07 16.14 -20.71
CA HIS A 17 12.29 15.45 -21.12
C HIS A 17 12.96 16.24 -22.27
N PRO A 18 14.28 16.44 -22.28
CA PRO A 18 14.94 17.31 -23.26
C PRO A 18 14.92 16.76 -24.69
N ALA A 19 14.75 15.44 -24.86
CA ALA A 19 14.66 14.81 -26.18
C ALA A 19 13.34 15.15 -26.90
N LYS A 20 13.44 15.78 -28.07
CA LYS A 20 12.31 16.09 -28.95
C LYS A 20 11.83 14.83 -29.69
N LEU A 21 10.56 14.50 -29.54
CA LEU A 21 9.93 13.32 -30.14
C LEU A 21 9.34 13.56 -31.53
N GLY A 22 8.95 14.81 -31.81
CA GLY A 22 8.27 15.14 -33.06
C GLY A 22 7.73 16.55 -33.08
N THR A 23 6.92 16.84 -34.10
CA THR A 23 6.20 18.11 -34.25
C THR A 23 4.75 17.89 -34.66
N ILE A 24 3.89 18.82 -34.27
CA ILE A 24 2.50 18.90 -34.76
C ILE A 24 2.38 19.80 -36.00
N GLN A 25 1.29 19.66 -36.75
CA GLN A 25 0.98 20.44 -37.96
C GLN A 25 0.48 21.84 -37.63
N GLU A 26 -0.19 22.00 -36.49
CA GLU A 26 -0.84 23.24 -36.10
C GLU A 26 0.15 24.33 -35.73
N THR A 27 -0.22 25.57 -36.09
CA THR A 27 0.55 26.75 -35.68
C THR A 27 0.12 27.19 -34.29
N ILE A 28 0.92 26.82 -33.29
CA ILE A 28 0.78 27.30 -31.92
C ILE A 28 1.89 28.30 -31.58
N ASN A 29 1.65 29.12 -30.55
CA ASN A 29 2.64 30.09 -30.08
C ASN A 29 3.97 29.36 -29.75
N PRO A 30 5.12 29.77 -30.32
CA PRO A 30 6.41 29.13 -30.06
C PRO A 30 6.80 29.04 -28.58
N ASP A 31 6.32 29.97 -27.75
CA ASP A 31 6.60 30.02 -26.32
C ASP A 31 5.53 29.29 -25.48
N ALA A 32 4.49 28.72 -26.12
CA ALA A 32 3.45 28.00 -25.39
C ALA A 32 3.98 26.67 -24.85
N LEU A 33 3.58 26.36 -23.62
CA LEU A 33 3.85 25.11 -22.95
C LEU A 33 2.52 24.46 -22.56
N ILE A 34 2.15 23.38 -23.22
CA ILE A 34 0.79 22.84 -23.18
C ILE A 34 0.84 21.35 -22.79
N PRO A 35 0.18 20.93 -21.70
CA PRO A 35 -0.01 19.51 -21.41
C PRO A 35 -1.00 18.92 -22.43
N VAL A 36 -0.64 17.79 -23.01
CA VAL A 36 -1.46 17.11 -24.02
C VAL A 36 -1.46 15.60 -23.80
N THR A 37 -2.47 14.92 -24.33
CA THR A 37 -2.46 13.44 -24.41
C THR A 37 -2.26 13.01 -25.86
N LEU A 38 -1.21 12.23 -26.11
CA LEU A 38 -0.98 11.64 -27.43
C LEU A 38 -1.77 10.34 -27.55
N LEU A 39 -2.59 10.21 -28.60
CA LEU A 39 -3.51 9.09 -28.80
C LEU A 39 -3.56 8.70 -30.29
N THR A 40 -3.90 7.43 -30.55
CA THR A 40 -4.27 6.94 -31.88
C THR A 40 -5.65 7.46 -32.30
N THR A 41 -5.95 7.41 -33.60
CA THR A 41 -7.28 7.77 -34.14
C THR A 41 -8.40 6.98 -33.43
N ASP A 42 -8.21 5.67 -33.23
CA ASP A 42 -9.24 4.82 -32.61
C ASP A 42 -9.43 5.12 -31.11
N GLU A 43 -8.38 5.53 -30.40
CA GLU A 43 -8.49 5.98 -29.00
C GLU A 43 -9.19 7.34 -28.90
N ILE A 44 -8.99 8.25 -29.86
CA ILE A 44 -9.64 9.58 -29.86
C ILE A 44 -11.13 9.49 -30.21
N PHE A 45 -11.46 8.68 -31.23
CA PHE A 45 -12.82 8.60 -31.78
C PHE A 45 -13.60 7.35 -31.32
N GLY A 46 -13.02 6.53 -30.45
CA GLY A 46 -13.64 5.38 -29.77
C GLY A 46 -14.14 5.74 -28.37
N ASP A 47 -13.65 5.02 -27.35
CA ASP A 47 -13.96 5.28 -25.93
C ASP A 47 -12.88 6.16 -25.29
N LEU A 48 -12.85 7.44 -25.68
CA LEU A 48 -11.83 8.39 -25.21
C LEU A 48 -11.82 8.51 -23.68
N GLU A 49 -12.98 8.66 -23.03
CA GLU A 49 -13.05 8.79 -21.57
C GLU A 49 -12.55 7.51 -20.90
N GLY A 50 -12.93 6.33 -21.38
CA GLY A 50 -12.42 5.06 -20.86
C GLY A 50 -10.89 4.96 -20.96
N VAL A 51 -10.29 5.48 -22.03
CA VAL A 51 -8.82 5.54 -22.20
C VAL A 51 -8.18 6.52 -21.21
N LEU A 52 -8.70 7.74 -21.09
CA LEU A 52 -8.16 8.75 -20.16
C LEU A 52 -8.32 8.32 -18.69
N ASP A 53 -9.44 7.69 -18.35
CA ASP A 53 -9.68 7.11 -17.02
C ASP A 53 -8.76 5.93 -16.73
N LEU A 54 -8.47 5.11 -17.74
CA LEU A 54 -7.50 4.03 -17.61
C LEU A 54 -6.12 4.62 -17.30
N PHE A 55 -5.68 5.64 -18.03
CA PHE A 55 -4.40 6.31 -17.78
C PHE A 55 -4.35 6.88 -16.36
N ASN A 56 -5.39 7.57 -15.91
CA ASN A 56 -5.48 8.10 -14.54
C ASN A 56 -5.52 6.99 -13.46
N THR A 57 -5.88 5.76 -13.81
CA THR A 57 -5.91 4.62 -12.88
C THR A 57 -4.56 3.91 -12.78
N VAL A 58 -3.87 3.73 -13.92
CA VAL A 58 -2.68 2.86 -14.01
C VAL A 58 -1.36 3.62 -14.03
N ASP A 59 -1.40 4.94 -14.17
CA ASP A 59 -0.23 5.80 -14.25
C ASP A 59 -0.24 6.85 -13.14
N ASP A 60 0.88 6.96 -12.43
CA ASP A 60 1.08 7.92 -11.33
C ASP A 60 1.61 9.28 -11.82
N VAL A 61 1.92 9.39 -13.11
CA VAL A 61 2.35 10.62 -13.79
C VAL A 61 1.20 11.31 -14.52
N PHE A 62 0.26 10.58 -15.11
CA PHE A 62 -0.91 11.15 -15.76
C PHE A 62 -1.87 11.79 -14.75
N VAL A 63 -2.41 12.95 -15.10
CA VAL A 63 -3.53 13.59 -14.40
C VAL A 63 -4.57 14.08 -15.40
N PRO A 64 -5.86 14.23 -15.00
CA PRO A 64 -6.95 14.54 -15.93
C PRO A 64 -6.73 15.80 -16.78
N ASP A 65 -6.00 16.79 -16.29
CA ASP A 65 -5.65 18.01 -17.02
C ASP A 65 -4.91 17.75 -18.34
N PHE A 66 -4.14 16.66 -18.46
CA PHE A 66 -3.52 16.24 -19.73
C PHE A 66 -4.56 15.88 -20.80
N GLY A 67 -5.78 15.48 -20.40
CA GLY A 67 -6.89 15.14 -21.29
C GLY A 67 -7.61 16.34 -21.92
N SER A 68 -7.17 17.57 -21.64
CA SER A 68 -7.82 18.79 -22.15
C SER A 68 -7.56 19.03 -23.65
N ILE A 69 -6.36 18.67 -24.10
CA ILE A 69 -5.92 18.81 -25.50
C ILE A 69 -5.33 17.47 -25.94
N LEU A 70 -5.79 17.00 -27.09
CA LEU A 70 -5.39 15.70 -27.64
C LEU A 70 -4.46 15.92 -28.82
N VAL A 71 -3.50 15.04 -29.00
CA VAL A 71 -2.66 14.98 -30.21
C VAL A 71 -2.88 13.63 -30.86
N GLU A 72 -3.31 13.63 -32.11
CA GLU A 72 -3.48 12.44 -32.92
C GLU A 72 -2.14 12.01 -33.54
N LYS A 73 -1.77 10.74 -33.36
CA LYS A 73 -0.51 10.15 -33.89
C LYS A 73 -0.43 10.07 -35.43
N THR A 74 -1.53 10.34 -36.13
CA THR A 74 -1.74 10.17 -37.59
C THR A 74 -1.56 8.76 -38.14
N SER A 75 -2.68 8.11 -38.46
CA SER A 75 -2.75 7.09 -39.53
C SER A 75 -3.78 7.55 -40.57
N SER A 76 -3.30 8.23 -41.63
CA SER A 76 -4.07 8.76 -42.78
C SER A 76 -5.11 9.85 -42.49
N ASN A 77 -5.31 10.76 -43.46
CA ASN A 77 -6.26 11.88 -43.42
C ASN A 77 -7.68 11.42 -43.05
N SER A 78 -7.96 11.34 -41.76
CA SER A 78 -9.26 11.06 -41.20
C SER A 78 -9.96 12.40 -41.01
N SER A 79 -10.84 12.75 -41.94
CA SER A 79 -11.74 13.90 -41.80
C SER A 79 -12.90 13.55 -40.86
N ARG A 80 -12.58 13.13 -39.63
CA ARG A 80 -13.55 12.81 -38.58
C ARG A 80 -13.61 13.98 -37.60
N VAL A 81 -14.81 14.51 -37.39
CA VAL A 81 -15.05 15.61 -36.46
C VAL A 81 -15.42 14.98 -35.12
N GLN A 82 -14.71 15.37 -34.05
CA GLN A 82 -15.04 14.95 -32.69
C GLN A 82 -16.36 15.62 -32.26
N GLU A 83 -17.30 14.86 -31.69
CA GLU A 83 -18.57 15.42 -31.19
C GLU A 83 -18.39 16.22 -29.89
N ASP A 84 -17.28 15.99 -29.19
CA ASP A 84 -16.89 16.67 -27.96
C ASP A 84 -16.12 17.97 -28.24
N ALA A 85 -16.22 18.96 -27.35
CA ALA A 85 -15.64 20.30 -27.54
C ALA A 85 -14.11 20.38 -27.34
N ARG A 86 -13.42 19.25 -27.20
CA ARG A 86 -11.97 19.18 -26.98
C ARG A 86 -11.19 19.54 -28.24
N GLN A 87 -10.02 20.13 -28.04
CA GLN A 87 -9.13 20.51 -29.13
C GLN A 87 -8.23 19.33 -29.50
N VAL A 88 -8.22 18.96 -30.79
CA VAL A 88 -7.37 17.90 -31.35
C VAL A 88 -6.33 18.51 -32.29
N TYR A 89 -5.07 18.22 -32.03
CA TYR A 89 -3.93 18.52 -32.90
C TYR A 89 -3.44 17.28 -33.61
N HIS A 90 -2.65 17.44 -34.67
CA HIS A 90 -2.22 16.34 -35.52
C HIS A 90 -0.69 16.31 -35.61
N MET A 91 -0.10 15.12 -35.46
CA MET A 91 1.33 14.95 -35.69
C MET A 91 1.70 15.22 -37.17
N ASP A 92 2.81 15.93 -37.38
CA ASP A 92 3.42 16.21 -38.68
C ASP A 92 4.61 15.28 -38.93
N LEU A 93 5.52 15.24 -37.95
CA LEU A 93 6.75 14.47 -38.02
C LEU A 93 6.97 13.73 -36.71
N ILE A 94 7.19 12.42 -36.80
CA ILE A 94 7.60 11.57 -35.69
C ILE A 94 9.07 11.22 -35.91
N ASN A 95 9.91 11.47 -34.90
CA ASN A 95 11.26 10.94 -34.91
C ASN A 95 11.17 9.43 -34.64
N ALA A 96 11.69 8.62 -35.56
CA ALA A 96 11.69 7.17 -35.41
C ALA A 96 12.45 6.77 -34.12
N LEU A 97 11.77 6.06 -33.22
CA LEU A 97 12.39 5.45 -32.05
C LEU A 97 12.75 4.01 -32.39
N GLU A 98 13.93 3.55 -31.96
CA GLU A 98 14.37 2.18 -32.23
C GLU A 98 13.45 1.20 -31.46
N GLY A 99 12.85 0.23 -32.18
CA GLY A 99 11.99 -0.78 -31.56
C GLY A 99 10.53 -0.37 -31.30
N PHE A 100 10.13 0.88 -31.57
CA PHE A 100 8.72 1.29 -31.56
C PHE A 100 8.20 1.51 -32.99
N SER A 101 7.05 0.92 -33.32
CA SER A 101 6.37 1.18 -34.58
C SER A 101 5.71 2.57 -34.59
N GLU A 102 5.29 3.08 -33.41
CA GLU A 102 4.69 4.39 -33.16
C GLU A 102 4.98 4.84 -31.72
N LEU A 103 4.87 6.15 -31.43
CA LEU A 103 5.01 6.67 -30.07
C LEU A 103 3.92 6.10 -29.13
N PRO A 104 4.24 5.77 -27.86
CA PRO A 104 3.24 5.29 -26.89
C PRO A 104 2.13 6.32 -26.62
N SER A 105 0.91 5.84 -26.38
CA SER A 105 -0.19 6.71 -25.93
C SER A 105 0.05 7.14 -24.48
N GLY A 106 -0.27 8.37 -24.11
CA GLY A 106 -0.07 8.85 -22.75
C GLY A 106 0.10 10.37 -22.62
N PRO A 107 0.56 10.87 -21.45
CA PRO A 107 0.77 12.29 -21.21
C PRO A 107 2.01 12.80 -21.96
N TYR A 108 1.97 14.00 -22.53
CA TYR A 108 3.11 14.65 -23.16
C TYR A 108 2.99 16.18 -22.98
N PHE A 109 4.03 16.90 -23.37
CA PHE A 109 3.98 18.36 -23.49
C PHE A 109 4.28 18.80 -24.92
N LEU A 110 3.59 19.85 -25.33
CA LEU A 110 4.00 20.68 -26.45
C LEU A 110 4.77 21.91 -25.93
N HIS A 111 5.97 22.13 -26.45
CA HIS A 111 6.68 23.42 -26.32
C HIS A 111 6.85 24.03 -27.71
N GLY A 112 6.05 25.06 -27.98
CA GLY A 112 5.71 25.42 -29.35
C GLY A 112 5.21 24.17 -30.09
N PRO A 113 5.51 23.98 -31.39
CA PRO A 113 5.02 22.82 -32.14
C PRO A 113 5.69 21.50 -31.77
N ASN A 114 6.66 21.48 -30.83
CA ASN A 114 7.50 20.31 -30.58
C ASN A 114 6.96 19.46 -29.42
N LEU A 115 6.95 18.14 -29.59
CA LEU A 115 6.44 17.17 -28.60
C LEU A 115 7.57 16.60 -27.71
N TYR A 116 7.32 16.51 -26.41
CA TYR A 116 8.25 15.99 -25.39
C TYR A 116 7.51 15.11 -24.37
N GLN A 117 8.20 14.11 -23.79
CA GLN A 117 7.64 13.32 -22.68
C GLN A 117 7.39 14.19 -21.44
N ALA A 118 6.32 13.87 -20.73
CA ALA A 118 5.99 14.40 -19.41
C ALA A 118 6.59 13.50 -18.32
N TRP A 119 7.45 14.06 -17.49
CA TRP A 119 8.01 13.39 -16.32
C TRP A 119 7.53 14.13 -15.07
N ARG A 120 6.93 13.43 -14.10
CA ARG A 120 6.48 14.06 -12.86
C ARG A 120 7.68 14.27 -11.94
N LEU A 121 7.72 15.40 -11.25
CA LEU A 121 8.71 15.69 -10.22
C LEU A 121 8.13 15.34 -8.85
N TYR A 122 8.68 14.31 -8.20
CA TYR A 122 8.30 13.94 -6.83
C TYR A 122 9.28 14.53 -5.82
N ASP A 123 8.77 15.03 -4.70
CA ASP A 123 9.60 15.53 -3.61
C ASP A 123 10.23 14.37 -2.81
N ASP A 124 11.53 14.45 -2.53
CA ASP A 124 12.25 13.47 -1.68
C ASP A 124 12.03 13.76 -0.18
N GLU A 125 10.80 13.54 0.28
CA GLU A 125 10.36 13.80 1.67
C GLU A 125 11.17 13.04 2.73
N PHE A 126 11.71 11.85 2.39
CA PHE A 126 12.52 11.04 3.30
C PHE A 126 14.01 11.39 3.25
N GLY A 127 14.45 12.29 2.36
CA GLY A 127 15.86 12.62 2.18
C GLY A 127 16.72 11.42 1.76
N ALA A 128 16.12 10.46 1.04
CA ALA A 128 16.72 9.21 0.64
C ALA A 128 17.66 9.37 -0.57
N PHE A 129 17.45 10.39 -1.38
CA PHE A 129 18.19 10.63 -2.62
C PHE A 129 19.30 11.67 -2.47
N THR A 130 20.40 11.45 -3.19
CA THR A 130 21.43 12.46 -3.42
C THR A 130 20.94 13.43 -4.50
N PHE A 131 20.36 12.89 -5.57
CA PHE A 131 19.70 13.62 -6.66
C PHE A 131 18.92 12.65 -7.56
N GLY A 132 17.90 13.16 -8.26
CA GLY A 132 17.27 12.48 -9.40
C GLY A 132 18.14 12.58 -10.67
N VAL A 133 17.87 11.73 -11.66
CA VAL A 133 18.61 11.74 -12.94
C VAL A 133 17.68 11.75 -14.14
N VAL A 134 18.10 12.42 -15.21
CA VAL A 134 17.41 12.44 -16.51
C VAL A 134 18.39 11.90 -17.57
N PRO A 135 18.04 10.86 -18.34
CA PRO A 135 18.91 10.37 -19.39
C PRO A 135 18.99 11.34 -20.58
N ASP A 136 20.05 11.20 -21.38
CA ASP A 136 20.18 11.88 -22.67
C ASP A 136 19.16 11.35 -23.69
N ASP A 137 18.95 10.02 -23.67
CA ASP A 137 17.96 9.31 -24.46
C ASP A 137 17.16 8.35 -23.56
N PHE A 138 15.83 8.33 -23.70
CA PHE A 138 14.95 7.56 -22.82
C PHE A 138 14.78 6.09 -23.25
N ASP A 139 15.15 5.69 -24.48
CA ASP A 139 15.10 4.28 -24.92
C ASP A 139 16.47 3.60 -24.83
N GLN A 140 17.55 4.32 -25.17
CA GLN A 140 18.93 3.84 -25.11
C GLN A 140 19.83 4.85 -24.38
N PRO A 141 19.66 4.99 -23.06
CA PRO A 141 20.42 5.95 -22.28
C PRO A 141 21.91 5.63 -22.34
N ASN A 142 22.70 6.61 -22.78
CA ASN A 142 24.15 6.51 -22.78
C ASN A 142 24.77 7.40 -21.69
N GLU A 143 24.15 8.54 -21.37
CA GLU A 143 24.62 9.47 -20.36
C GLU A 143 23.45 10.04 -19.56
N TYR A 144 23.67 10.35 -18.29
CA TYR A 144 22.65 10.89 -17.41
C TYR A 144 23.04 12.27 -16.90
N GLN A 145 22.07 13.18 -16.85
CA GLN A 145 22.21 14.49 -16.23
C GLN A 145 21.57 14.48 -14.84
N PRO A 146 22.31 14.85 -13.77
CA PRO A 146 21.73 15.01 -12.45
C PRO A 146 20.75 16.20 -12.42
N LEU A 147 19.58 16.00 -11.80
CA LEU A 147 18.61 17.08 -11.56
C LEU A 147 18.94 17.76 -10.24
N THR A 148 19.24 19.06 -10.30
CA THR A 148 19.56 19.88 -9.12
C THR A 148 18.40 20.78 -8.69
N SER A 149 17.17 20.46 -9.11
CA SER A 149 15.99 21.21 -8.71
C SER A 149 15.59 20.84 -7.29
N SER A 150 15.21 21.84 -6.51
CA SER A 150 14.56 21.65 -5.22
C SER A 150 13.05 21.58 -5.39
N SER A 151 12.38 21.07 -4.37
CA SER A 151 10.93 21.14 -4.22
C SER A 151 10.47 22.61 -4.27
N VAL A 152 9.17 22.81 -4.50
CA VAL A 152 8.56 24.15 -4.50
C VAL A 152 8.82 24.90 -3.19
N GLN A 153 8.90 24.16 -2.08
CA GLN A 153 9.15 24.69 -0.74
C GLN A 153 10.65 24.88 -0.45
N GLY A 154 11.53 24.30 -1.28
CA GLY A 154 12.98 24.41 -1.16
C GLY A 154 13.59 23.52 -0.07
N ASP A 155 12.84 22.56 0.47
CA ASP A 155 13.21 21.72 1.61
C ASP A 155 13.75 20.35 1.22
N SER A 156 13.49 19.89 0.00
CA SER A 156 13.88 18.58 -0.52
C SER A 156 14.35 18.66 -1.96
N VAL A 157 15.04 17.62 -2.43
CA VAL A 157 15.37 17.45 -3.86
C VAL A 157 14.17 16.86 -4.59
N THR A 158 14.05 17.10 -5.89
CA THR A 158 13.01 16.45 -6.70
C THR A 158 13.56 15.30 -7.53
N ILE A 159 12.75 14.25 -7.67
CA ILE A 159 13.05 13.06 -8.46
C ILE A 159 12.17 13.06 -9.72
N PRO A 160 12.78 13.11 -10.92
CA PRO A 160 12.04 13.08 -12.17
C PRO A 160 11.66 11.63 -12.51
N VAL A 161 10.36 11.38 -12.65
CA VAL A 161 9.80 10.05 -12.84
C VAL A 161 8.98 10.01 -14.14
N PRO A 162 9.34 9.15 -15.12
CA PRO A 162 8.61 9.03 -16.38
C PRO A 162 7.29 8.27 -16.21
N SER A 163 6.28 8.59 -17.02
CA SER A 163 5.02 7.84 -17.08
C SER A 163 5.25 6.34 -17.37
N ARG A 164 4.49 5.47 -16.71
CA ARG A 164 4.49 4.02 -16.96
C ARG A 164 3.95 3.68 -18.36
N LEU A 165 3.14 4.57 -18.94
CA LEU A 165 2.49 4.39 -20.24
C LEU A 165 3.47 4.41 -21.41
N TYR A 166 4.69 4.92 -21.22
CA TYR A 166 5.71 4.97 -22.26
C TYR A 166 6.36 3.62 -22.56
N TYR A 167 6.21 2.65 -21.66
CA TYR A 167 6.97 1.42 -21.73
C TYR A 167 6.08 0.25 -22.19
N PRO A 168 6.52 -0.54 -23.17
CA PRO A 168 5.80 -1.72 -23.58
C PRO A 168 5.82 -2.76 -22.45
N GLN A 169 4.89 -3.72 -22.52
CA GLN A 169 4.85 -4.84 -21.59
C GLN A 169 6.19 -5.60 -21.59
N PRO A 170 6.63 -6.12 -20.42
CA PRO A 170 7.86 -6.91 -20.30
C PRO A 170 7.95 -8.01 -21.35
N SER A 171 9.14 -8.20 -21.91
CA SER A 171 9.42 -9.21 -22.93
C SER A 171 10.61 -10.07 -22.55
N VAL A 172 10.81 -11.19 -23.26
CA VAL A 172 11.99 -12.05 -23.05
C VAL A 172 13.32 -11.30 -23.26
N ARG A 173 13.33 -10.23 -24.09
CA ARG A 173 14.53 -9.44 -24.36
C ARG A 173 14.71 -8.29 -23.37
N LYS A 174 13.63 -7.56 -23.07
CA LYS A 174 13.59 -6.47 -22.08
C LYS A 174 12.65 -6.87 -20.93
N PRO A 175 13.07 -7.75 -20.00
CA PRO A 175 12.22 -8.23 -18.91
C PRO A 175 11.91 -7.17 -17.85
N LEU A 176 12.69 -6.09 -17.79
CA LEU A 176 12.54 -4.99 -16.84
C LEU A 176 11.89 -3.75 -17.48
N SER A 177 11.27 -3.89 -18.65
CA SER A 177 10.56 -2.79 -19.32
C SER A 177 9.52 -2.16 -18.39
N GLY A 178 9.63 -0.85 -18.16
CA GLY A 178 8.72 -0.10 -17.28
C GLY A 178 9.08 -0.14 -15.79
N VAL A 179 10.14 -0.86 -15.40
CA VAL A 179 10.57 -0.99 -14.01
C VAL A 179 11.50 0.16 -13.63
N ARG A 180 11.08 0.98 -12.66
CA ARG A 180 11.83 2.13 -12.14
C ARG A 180 12.75 1.71 -11.01
N VAL A 181 14.04 2.02 -11.14
CA VAL A 181 15.11 1.58 -10.25
C VAL A 181 15.94 2.77 -9.79
N SER A 182 16.25 2.83 -8.50
CA SER A 182 17.29 3.71 -7.97
C SER A 182 18.58 2.95 -7.70
N ILE A 183 19.71 3.65 -7.75
CA ILE A 183 21.04 3.06 -7.51
C ILE A 183 21.78 3.83 -6.43
N SER A 184 22.63 3.16 -5.66
CA SER A 184 23.50 3.80 -4.68
C SER A 184 24.38 4.92 -5.29
N ASP A 185 24.61 5.99 -4.53
CA ASP A 185 25.55 7.06 -4.86
C ASP A 185 26.99 6.56 -5.08
N THR A 186 27.35 5.39 -4.55
CA THR A 186 28.66 4.76 -4.76
C THR A 186 28.80 4.07 -6.12
N ILE A 187 27.69 3.81 -6.82
CA ILE A 187 27.71 3.14 -8.13
C ILE A 187 27.91 4.17 -9.24
N SER A 188 28.87 3.93 -10.12
CA SER A 188 29.17 4.83 -11.24
C SER A 188 28.06 4.79 -12.30
N LEU A 189 27.56 5.97 -12.67
CA LEU A 189 26.61 6.19 -13.74
C LEU A 189 27.11 7.36 -14.58
N LYS A 190 27.34 7.12 -15.87
CA LYS A 190 27.97 8.09 -16.77
C LYS A 190 27.18 9.41 -16.78
N GLY A 191 27.88 10.53 -16.66
CA GLY A 191 27.31 11.88 -16.60
C GLY A 191 26.89 12.34 -15.18
N THR A 192 26.99 11.46 -14.18
CA THR A 192 26.68 11.79 -12.77
C THR A 192 27.91 11.70 -11.87
N HIS A 193 27.85 12.31 -10.68
CA HIS A 193 28.91 12.18 -9.68
C HIS A 193 28.68 10.99 -8.75
N THR A 194 29.77 10.39 -8.28
CA THR A 194 29.78 9.60 -7.04
C THR A 194 30.28 10.50 -5.92
N THR A 195 29.62 10.46 -4.77
CA THR A 195 29.93 11.39 -3.67
C THR A 195 30.38 10.70 -2.40
N PHE A 196 30.08 9.40 -2.25
CA PHE A 196 30.34 8.60 -1.05
C PHE A 196 29.80 9.28 0.22
N SER A 197 28.78 10.13 0.07
CA SER A 197 28.28 11.05 1.10
C SER A 197 29.38 11.81 1.84
N SER A 198 30.46 12.18 1.14
CA SER A 198 31.61 12.86 1.71
C SER A 198 31.85 14.22 1.04
N ARG A 199 31.89 15.28 1.85
CA ARG A 199 32.26 16.62 1.35
C ARG A 199 33.73 16.65 0.91
N ALA A 200 34.59 15.87 1.56
CA ALA A 200 36.00 15.75 1.20
C ALA A 200 36.14 15.11 -0.19
N TRP A 201 35.43 14.03 -0.47
CA TRP A 201 35.38 13.40 -1.79
C TRP A 201 34.95 14.38 -2.89
N LYS A 202 33.78 15.03 -2.72
CA LYS A 202 33.25 16.02 -3.67
C LYS A 202 34.18 17.21 -3.92
N SER A 203 35.00 17.59 -2.93
CA SER A 203 35.95 18.70 -3.08
C SER A 203 37.16 18.32 -3.94
N LEU A 204 37.51 17.03 -3.98
CA LEU A 204 38.59 16.51 -4.80
C LEU A 204 38.10 16.19 -6.21
N TYR A 205 37.09 15.33 -6.32
CA TYR A 205 36.51 14.83 -7.57
C TYR A 205 35.28 15.65 -7.95
N LYS A 206 35.49 16.60 -8.88
CA LYS A 206 34.45 17.51 -9.35
C LYS A 206 33.85 17.12 -10.70
N ASP A 207 34.49 16.23 -11.43
CA ASP A 207 34.03 15.81 -12.75
C ASP A 207 33.02 14.66 -12.61
N PRO A 208 32.01 14.58 -13.50
CA PRO A 208 31.11 13.44 -13.53
C PRO A 208 31.83 12.18 -13.99
N SER A 209 31.30 11.01 -13.62
CA SER A 209 31.76 9.72 -14.13
C SER A 209 31.70 9.68 -15.64
N ASN A 210 32.75 9.16 -16.28
CA ASN A 210 32.80 8.91 -17.72
C ASN A 210 32.28 7.51 -18.11
N ALA A 211 31.92 6.69 -17.13
CA ALA A 211 31.48 5.32 -17.33
C ALA A 211 30.27 4.96 -16.46
N THR A 212 29.47 4.02 -16.98
CA THR A 212 28.39 3.36 -16.25
C THR A 212 28.90 2.00 -15.79
N ALA A 213 28.67 1.67 -14.52
CA ALA A 213 29.09 0.39 -13.96
C ALA A 213 28.42 -0.77 -14.72
N ASN A 214 29.16 -1.86 -14.96
CA ASN A 214 28.67 -3.01 -15.74
C ASN A 214 27.33 -3.55 -15.23
N TYR A 215 27.14 -3.58 -13.91
CA TYR A 215 25.89 -4.01 -13.29
C TYR A 215 24.71 -3.11 -13.69
N VAL A 216 24.91 -1.79 -13.70
CA VAL A 216 23.86 -0.86 -14.14
C VAL A 216 23.62 -1.00 -15.63
N GLN A 217 24.66 -1.21 -16.43
CA GLN A 217 24.50 -1.49 -17.85
C GLN A 217 23.63 -2.75 -18.10
N GLU A 218 23.83 -3.81 -17.32
CA GLU A 218 23.02 -5.03 -17.42
C GLU A 218 21.53 -4.78 -17.07
N LEU A 219 21.24 -3.87 -16.14
CA LEU A 219 19.87 -3.45 -15.84
C LEU A 219 19.25 -2.65 -17.00
N LEU A 220 20.01 -1.72 -17.56
CA LEU A 220 19.59 -0.91 -18.71
C LEU A 220 19.33 -1.78 -19.94
N ASP A 221 20.22 -2.73 -20.24
CA ASP A 221 20.08 -3.67 -21.35
C ASP A 221 18.81 -4.54 -21.21
N GLN A 222 18.36 -4.78 -19.97
CA GLN A 222 17.11 -5.48 -19.66
C GLN A 222 15.86 -4.58 -19.67
N GLY A 223 16.02 -3.27 -19.87
CA GLY A 223 14.93 -2.29 -19.99
C GLY A 223 14.56 -1.55 -18.70
N ALA A 224 15.37 -1.64 -17.64
CA ALA A 224 15.13 -0.90 -16.40
C ALA A 224 15.36 0.61 -16.58
N ILE A 225 14.65 1.40 -15.78
CA ILE A 225 14.66 2.86 -15.84
C ILE A 225 15.35 3.39 -14.59
N ILE A 226 16.53 4.02 -14.74
CA ILE A 226 17.21 4.63 -13.60
C ILE A 226 16.65 6.03 -13.33
N VAL A 227 16.07 6.24 -12.14
CA VAL A 227 15.37 7.50 -11.79
C VAL A 227 16.18 8.41 -10.86
N GLY A 228 17.16 7.87 -10.14
CA GLY A 228 18.01 8.67 -9.25
C GLY A 228 19.09 7.88 -8.52
N LYS A 229 19.97 8.62 -7.85
CA LYS A 229 20.99 8.05 -6.96
C LYS A 229 20.63 8.23 -5.50
N THR A 230 20.61 7.14 -4.73
CA THR A 230 20.29 7.16 -3.29
C THR A 230 21.51 7.39 -2.43
N ARG A 231 21.34 8.04 -1.29
CA ARG A 231 22.43 8.34 -0.35
C ARG A 231 22.95 7.07 0.32
N THR A 232 24.23 7.10 0.66
CA THR A 232 24.88 6.12 1.55
C THR A 232 25.31 6.82 2.83
N ALA A 233 25.68 6.08 3.87
CA ALA A 233 26.52 6.67 4.90
C ALA A 233 27.93 6.98 4.35
N GLN A 234 28.73 7.77 5.08
CA GLN A 234 30.04 8.21 4.59
C GLN A 234 30.94 6.99 4.31
N PHE A 235 31.43 6.88 3.07
CA PHE A 235 32.21 5.72 2.59
C PHE A 235 31.57 4.35 2.85
N GLY A 236 30.24 4.27 2.86
CA GLY A 236 29.48 3.02 3.01
C GLY A 236 29.45 2.43 4.44
N THR A 237 30.38 2.80 5.32
CA THR A 237 30.46 2.28 6.69
C THR A 237 30.01 3.28 7.75
N GLY A 238 29.76 4.53 7.35
CA GLY A 238 29.40 5.62 8.24
C GLY A 238 28.18 5.38 9.13
N ALA A 239 28.14 6.07 10.27
CA ALA A 239 27.02 5.96 11.20
C ALA A 239 26.58 7.30 11.83
N GLU A 240 27.43 8.32 11.75
CA GLU A 240 27.29 9.59 12.47
C GLU A 240 26.64 10.69 11.64
N TRP A 241 26.64 10.57 10.31
CA TRP A 241 25.98 11.49 9.38
C TRP A 241 26.47 12.94 9.49
N VAL A 242 27.79 13.12 9.56
CA VAL A 242 28.41 14.44 9.80
C VAL A 242 28.35 15.40 8.60
N ASP A 243 28.36 14.88 7.38
CA ASP A 243 28.39 15.66 6.14
C ASP A 243 26.99 15.91 5.54
N HIS A 244 26.06 14.98 5.79
CA HIS A 244 24.70 14.97 5.26
C HIS A 244 23.74 14.43 6.32
N GLN A 245 22.49 14.90 6.33
CA GLN A 245 21.47 14.33 7.20
C GLN A 245 21.10 12.91 6.78
N ALA A 246 20.96 12.01 7.76
CA ALA A 246 20.50 10.64 7.55
C ALA A 246 19.08 10.60 6.98
N PRO A 247 18.79 9.72 5.99
CA PRO A 247 17.44 9.46 5.49
C PRO A 247 16.47 9.09 6.62
N TRP A 248 15.20 9.43 6.45
CA TRP A 248 14.13 9.11 7.40
C TRP A 248 13.56 7.71 7.14
N SER A 249 13.09 7.07 8.21
CA SER A 249 12.33 5.82 8.09
C SER A 249 10.89 6.14 7.75
N ALA A 250 10.37 5.54 6.68
CA ALA A 250 8.94 5.60 6.37
C ALA A 250 8.10 4.62 7.23
N ARG A 251 8.72 3.85 8.13
CA ARG A 251 8.09 2.77 8.93
C ARG A 251 8.37 2.93 10.43
N GLY A 252 7.66 2.15 11.25
CA GLY A 252 7.68 2.27 12.70
C GLY A 252 7.15 3.64 13.12
N ASP A 253 7.77 4.25 14.12
CA ASP A 253 7.48 5.63 14.54
C ASP A 253 8.12 6.71 13.65
N GLY A 254 8.87 6.33 12.61
CA GLY A 254 9.55 7.25 11.70
C GLY A 254 10.89 7.81 12.21
N TYR A 255 11.29 7.46 13.44
CA TYR A 255 12.50 7.95 14.10
C TYR A 255 13.56 6.87 14.29
N HIS A 256 13.47 5.77 13.54
CA HIS A 256 14.48 4.72 13.55
C HIS A 256 15.81 5.20 13.00
N VAL A 257 16.90 4.71 13.59
CA VAL A 257 18.26 4.89 13.09
C VAL A 257 18.39 4.28 11.70
N MET A 258 19.03 5.00 10.78
CA MET A 258 19.43 4.53 9.45
C MET A 258 20.96 4.55 9.37
N GLN A 259 21.61 3.39 9.34
CA GLN A 259 23.07 3.23 9.26
C GLN A 259 23.49 2.17 8.24
N GLY A 260 24.64 2.38 7.57
CA GLY A 260 25.18 1.49 6.54
C GLY A 260 25.17 2.06 5.11
N GLY A 261 25.61 1.25 4.16
CA GLY A 261 25.83 1.66 2.77
C GLY A 261 24.54 1.69 1.95
N SER A 262 23.59 0.80 2.26
CA SER A 262 22.31 0.68 1.53
C SER A 262 21.13 1.46 2.12
N VAL A 263 21.36 2.33 3.10
CA VAL A 263 20.30 3.02 3.85
C VAL A 263 19.39 3.93 3.03
N GLY A 264 19.94 4.74 2.11
CA GLY A 264 19.12 5.57 1.23
C GLY A 264 18.34 4.71 0.26
N ALA A 265 18.95 3.62 -0.22
CA ALA A 265 18.28 2.66 -1.09
C ALA A 265 17.07 2.03 -0.38
N ALA A 266 17.23 1.63 0.88
CA ALA A 266 16.17 1.08 1.69
C ALA A 266 15.10 2.12 2.06
N SER A 267 15.49 3.33 2.47
CA SER A 267 14.52 4.40 2.76
C SER A 267 13.66 4.74 1.54
N ALA A 268 14.28 4.84 0.35
CA ALA A 268 13.58 5.15 -0.89
C ALA A 268 12.56 4.06 -1.28
N LEU A 269 12.97 2.79 -1.27
CA LEU A 269 12.08 1.69 -1.67
C LEU A 269 10.87 1.53 -0.74
N VAL A 270 11.00 1.96 0.51
CA VAL A 270 9.92 1.89 1.50
C VAL A 270 9.01 3.09 1.47
N GLY A 271 9.59 4.27 1.20
CA GLY A 271 8.90 5.54 1.26
C GLY A 271 8.09 5.87 0.00
N TYR A 272 8.52 5.37 -1.16
CA TYR A 272 8.01 5.84 -2.45
C TYR A 272 7.30 4.74 -3.25
N GLU A 273 5.98 4.85 -3.38
CA GLU A 273 5.14 3.91 -4.14
C GLU A 273 5.39 3.94 -5.66
N TRP A 274 5.94 5.04 -6.17
CA TRP A 274 6.29 5.20 -7.58
C TRP A 274 7.60 4.50 -7.97
N LEU A 275 8.38 3.98 -7.01
CA LEU A 275 9.66 3.31 -7.20
C LEU A 275 9.49 1.79 -7.07
N ASP A 276 9.93 1.03 -8.08
CA ASP A 276 9.73 -0.43 -8.11
C ASP A 276 10.86 -1.17 -7.37
N HIS A 277 12.11 -0.76 -7.59
CA HIS A 277 13.29 -1.38 -6.95
C HIS A 277 14.38 -0.37 -6.60
N SER A 278 15.28 -0.79 -5.73
CA SER A 278 16.40 0.03 -5.25
C SER A 278 17.63 -0.83 -5.04
N VAL A 279 18.77 -0.37 -5.55
CA VAL A 279 20.05 -1.08 -5.50
C VAL A 279 20.97 -0.40 -4.49
N GLY A 280 21.28 -1.12 -3.42
CA GLY A 280 22.21 -0.73 -2.37
C GLY A 280 23.55 -1.44 -2.49
N VAL A 281 24.57 -0.91 -1.82
CA VAL A 281 25.89 -1.53 -1.69
C VAL A 281 26.24 -1.55 -0.21
N ASP A 282 26.48 -2.75 0.34
CA ASP A 282 27.01 -2.94 1.68
C ASP A 282 28.30 -3.75 1.57
N ASP A 283 29.39 -3.22 2.14
CA ASP A 283 30.71 -3.82 2.02
C ASP A 283 31.06 -4.67 3.26
N GLY A 284 31.40 -5.95 3.04
CA GLY A 284 31.97 -6.85 4.05
C GLY A 284 30.98 -7.47 5.03
N ARG A 285 29.96 -6.71 5.46
CA ARG A 285 28.86 -7.18 6.30
C ARG A 285 27.54 -6.61 5.86
N VAL A 286 26.52 -7.45 5.97
CA VAL A 286 25.14 -7.08 5.72
C VAL A 286 24.62 -6.32 6.94
N VAL A 287 24.58 -5.00 6.86
CA VAL A 287 24.04 -4.13 7.91
C VAL A 287 22.59 -3.81 7.57
N THR A 288 21.65 -4.61 8.08
CA THR A 288 20.21 -4.35 7.91
C THR A 288 19.62 -3.51 9.05
N GLU A 289 20.33 -2.49 9.53
CA GLU A 289 19.77 -1.59 10.55
C GLU A 289 18.62 -0.77 9.94
N ASN A 290 17.39 -1.27 10.15
CA ASN A 290 16.09 -0.68 9.82
C ASN A 290 15.80 -0.39 8.34
N GLY A 291 16.73 -0.72 7.43
CA GLY A 291 16.55 -0.69 5.98
C GLY A 291 16.44 -2.08 5.36
N VAL A 292 15.23 -2.63 5.25
CA VAL A 292 14.97 -4.01 4.76
C VAL A 292 14.57 -4.07 3.28
N TYR A 293 15.07 -3.16 2.43
CA TYR A 293 14.47 -2.98 1.09
C TYR A 293 15.51 -2.59 0.04
N SER A 294 16.43 -3.50 -0.26
CA SER A 294 17.33 -3.31 -1.40
C SER A 294 17.93 -4.63 -1.88
N ILE A 295 18.27 -4.67 -3.16
CA ILE A 295 19.26 -5.63 -3.66
C ILE A 295 20.61 -5.13 -3.15
N GLN A 296 21.22 -5.89 -2.26
CA GLN A 296 22.55 -5.65 -1.71
C GLN A 296 23.53 -6.53 -2.47
N THR A 297 24.44 -5.90 -3.20
CA THR A 297 25.48 -6.65 -3.91
C THR A 297 26.68 -6.80 -2.99
N ALA A 298 27.05 -8.04 -2.66
CA ALA A 298 28.27 -8.31 -1.95
C ALA A 298 29.37 -8.53 -2.99
N ASN A 299 30.34 -7.63 -3.03
CA ASN A 299 31.50 -7.65 -3.92
C ASN A 299 31.26 -7.13 -5.36
N LEU A 300 31.06 -5.82 -5.48
CA LEU A 300 31.36 -5.12 -6.73
C LEU A 300 32.84 -4.73 -6.71
N SER A 301 33.67 -5.49 -7.42
CA SER A 301 34.75 -4.80 -8.13
C SER A 301 34.06 -3.80 -9.07
N THR A 302 34.47 -2.54 -9.01
CA THR A 302 34.07 -1.53 -9.99
C THR A 302 34.46 -1.91 -11.43
N ASP A 303 35.25 -2.98 -11.60
CA ASP A 303 35.55 -3.62 -12.88
C ASP A 303 35.21 -5.12 -12.90
N GLY A 304 34.28 -5.49 -13.79
CA GLY A 304 34.20 -6.83 -14.38
C GLY A 304 33.72 -7.99 -13.50
N VAL A 305 32.40 -8.13 -13.36
CA VAL A 305 31.76 -9.45 -13.15
C VAL A 305 31.04 -9.84 -14.45
N LYS A 306 31.46 -10.95 -15.06
CA LYS A 306 30.88 -11.48 -16.31
C LYS A 306 29.60 -12.26 -15.98
N ALA A 307 28.46 -11.83 -16.53
CA ALA A 307 27.24 -12.62 -16.59
C ALA A 307 27.46 -13.90 -17.41
N VAL A 308 27.14 -15.07 -16.83
CA VAL A 308 27.07 -16.32 -17.57
C VAL A 308 25.72 -16.35 -18.30
N SER A 309 25.76 -16.23 -19.62
CA SER A 309 24.56 -16.17 -20.46
C SER A 309 23.87 -17.51 -20.66
N SER A 310 22.56 -17.41 -20.86
CA SER A 310 21.68 -18.30 -21.64
C SER A 310 21.22 -19.62 -20.99
N SER A 311 20.00 -19.61 -20.45
CA SER A 311 19.14 -20.79 -20.54
C SER A 311 17.66 -20.42 -20.63
N LYS A 312 17.01 -20.99 -21.64
CA LYS A 312 15.55 -21.08 -21.79
C LYS A 312 14.95 -21.93 -20.65
N GLU A 313 13.64 -21.75 -20.47
CA GLU A 313 12.66 -22.63 -19.82
C GLU A 313 12.12 -22.17 -18.46
N THR A 314 10.80 -22.03 -18.46
CA THR A 314 9.85 -21.66 -17.40
C THR A 314 9.54 -22.81 -16.41
N ASP A 315 10.52 -23.67 -16.14
CA ASP A 315 10.43 -24.72 -15.11
C ASP A 315 11.44 -24.40 -14.00
N PHE A 316 11.16 -23.37 -13.20
CA PHE A 316 11.99 -22.96 -12.06
C PHE A 316 11.44 -23.57 -10.78
N VAL A 317 12.11 -24.57 -10.22
CA VAL A 317 11.82 -25.13 -8.89
C VAL A 317 13.07 -24.96 -8.03
N PRO A 318 13.17 -23.90 -7.21
CA PRO A 318 14.40 -23.61 -6.47
C PRO A 318 14.56 -24.53 -5.25
N LYS A 319 15.77 -25.04 -5.03
CA LYS A 319 16.11 -25.74 -3.78
C LYS A 319 16.27 -24.73 -2.64
N ILE A 320 15.49 -24.81 -1.58
CA ILE A 320 15.57 -23.87 -0.43
C ILE A 320 16.49 -24.45 0.65
N ILE A 321 17.51 -23.69 1.08
CA ILE A 321 18.49 -24.09 2.10
C ILE A 321 18.51 -23.07 3.25
N ILE A 322 18.54 -23.56 4.50
CA ILE A 322 18.48 -22.73 5.71
C ILE A 322 19.57 -23.16 6.70
N PRO A 323 20.63 -22.36 6.88
CA PRO A 323 21.63 -22.57 7.91
C PRO A 323 21.07 -22.25 9.30
N THR A 324 20.95 -23.26 10.16
CA THR A 324 20.35 -23.08 11.50
C THR A 324 21.37 -22.64 12.55
N ASP A 325 22.65 -22.97 12.38
CA ASP A 325 23.73 -22.71 13.33
C ASP A 325 24.40 -21.34 13.15
N LEU A 326 24.15 -20.66 12.03
CA LEU A 326 24.76 -19.36 11.69
C LEU A 326 23.92 -18.15 12.12
N SER A 327 22.72 -18.38 12.67
CA SER A 327 21.79 -17.32 13.08
C SER A 327 21.61 -17.24 14.59
N SER A 328 21.60 -16.01 15.11
CA SER A 328 21.20 -15.71 16.48
C SER A 328 19.86 -14.96 16.49
N SER A 329 18.75 -15.67 16.28
CA SER A 329 17.41 -15.07 16.32
C SER A 329 16.72 -15.28 17.67
N GLU A 330 16.01 -14.25 18.14
CA GLU A 330 15.11 -14.36 19.29
C GLU A 330 13.88 -15.24 18.94
N GLU A 331 13.22 -15.79 19.96
CA GLU A 331 12.11 -16.76 19.80
C GLU A 331 10.91 -16.20 19.02
N THR A 332 10.65 -14.88 19.17
CA THR A 332 9.62 -14.14 18.43
C THR A 332 9.94 -14.00 16.94
N GLN A 333 11.21 -13.77 16.58
CA GLN A 333 11.65 -13.71 15.19
C GLN A 333 11.60 -15.09 14.52
N LYS A 334 11.99 -16.16 15.25
CA LYS A 334 11.95 -17.54 14.76
C LYS A 334 10.54 -17.93 14.31
N THR A 335 9.54 -17.64 15.13
CA THR A 335 8.11 -17.89 14.81
C THR A 335 7.67 -17.16 13.53
N ALA A 336 8.14 -15.94 13.34
CA ALA A 336 7.81 -15.12 12.18
C ALA A 336 8.47 -15.66 10.90
N ILE A 337 9.74 -16.08 11.00
CA ILE A 337 10.50 -16.73 9.93
C ILE A 337 9.86 -18.07 9.55
N ASP A 338 9.49 -18.91 10.50
CA ASP A 338 8.85 -20.21 10.24
C ASP A 338 7.54 -20.05 9.46
N LYS A 339 6.73 -19.03 9.79
CA LYS A 339 5.50 -18.71 9.05
C LYS A 339 5.78 -18.32 7.60
N PHE A 340 6.83 -17.54 7.38
CA PHE A 340 7.26 -17.17 6.04
C PHE A 340 7.79 -18.36 5.25
N LEU A 341 8.62 -19.20 5.86
CA LEU A 341 9.13 -20.41 5.22
C LEU A 341 8.00 -21.38 4.84
N SER A 342 6.96 -21.50 5.67
CA SER A 342 5.76 -22.24 5.32
C SER A 342 5.06 -21.66 4.09
N THR A 343 4.91 -20.33 4.04
CA THR A 343 4.29 -19.64 2.89
C THR A 343 5.11 -19.81 1.63
N LEU A 344 6.44 -19.70 1.75
CA LEU A 344 7.38 -19.86 0.66
C LEU A 344 7.37 -21.28 0.09
N GLN A 345 7.27 -22.28 0.97
CA GLN A 345 7.09 -23.68 0.58
C GLN A 345 5.81 -23.87 -0.24
N ASP A 346 4.71 -23.23 0.15
CA ASP A 346 3.43 -23.33 -0.56
C ASP A 346 3.49 -22.66 -1.95
N VAL A 347 4.22 -21.54 -2.07
CA VAL A 347 4.36 -20.78 -3.32
C VAL A 347 5.30 -21.47 -4.31
N LEU A 348 6.42 -22.00 -3.82
CA LEU A 348 7.47 -22.59 -4.65
C LEU A 348 7.35 -24.12 -4.81
N ASP A 349 6.33 -24.74 -4.18
CA ASP A 349 6.12 -26.19 -4.12
C ASP A 349 7.40 -26.96 -3.75
N THR A 350 8.24 -26.38 -2.88
CA THR A 350 9.56 -26.92 -2.52
C THR A 350 9.79 -26.88 -1.02
N LYS A 351 10.16 -28.02 -0.43
CA LYS A 351 10.45 -28.12 1.00
C LYS A 351 11.81 -27.50 1.36
N PRO A 352 11.90 -26.70 2.43
CA PRO A 352 13.18 -26.22 2.94
C PRO A 352 14.07 -27.34 3.48
N GLU A 353 15.36 -27.27 3.17
CA GLU A 353 16.40 -28.10 3.75
C GLU A 353 17.13 -27.31 4.86
N TYR A 354 16.99 -27.75 6.10
CA TYR A 354 17.70 -27.18 7.24
C TYR A 354 19.07 -27.84 7.36
N ILE A 355 20.13 -27.02 7.44
CA ILE A 355 21.51 -27.48 7.51
C ILE A 355 22.21 -26.93 8.75
N ASP A 356 23.05 -27.76 9.36
CA ASP A 356 24.03 -27.35 10.35
C ASP A 356 25.42 -27.32 9.70
N VAL A 357 25.89 -26.10 9.43
CA VAL A 357 27.13 -25.88 8.67
C VAL A 357 28.34 -26.32 9.50
N SER A 358 28.31 -26.02 10.80
CA SER A 358 29.36 -26.39 11.76
C SER A 358 29.48 -27.89 11.95
N GLU A 359 28.37 -28.62 12.08
CA GLU A 359 28.34 -30.08 12.19
C GLU A 359 28.85 -30.74 10.90
N THR A 360 28.40 -30.23 9.74
CA THR A 360 28.85 -30.74 8.44
C THR A 360 30.36 -30.53 8.24
N TRP A 361 30.90 -29.39 8.69
CA TRP A 361 32.34 -29.14 8.68
C TRP A 361 33.11 -30.14 9.55
N GLN A 362 32.60 -30.48 10.74
CA GLN A 362 33.24 -31.46 11.61
C GLN A 362 33.24 -32.87 11.00
N GLY A 363 32.15 -33.26 10.33
CA GLY A 363 32.01 -34.56 9.69
C GLY A 363 32.77 -34.70 8.36
N SER A 364 32.91 -33.62 7.61
CA SER A 364 33.55 -33.60 6.29
C SER A 364 34.29 -32.27 6.04
N PRO A 365 35.40 -31.99 6.74
CA PRO A 365 36.16 -30.76 6.56
C PRO A 365 36.83 -30.71 5.17
N PRO A 366 37.24 -29.51 4.69
CA PRO A 366 38.08 -29.39 3.51
C PRO A 366 39.39 -30.19 3.66
N ALA A 367 39.94 -30.66 2.53
CA ALA A 367 41.22 -31.34 2.52
C ALA A 367 42.31 -30.45 3.15
N ASP A 368 43.16 -31.07 3.99
CA ASP A 368 44.28 -30.42 4.68
C ASP A 368 43.90 -29.37 5.75
N VAL A 369 42.64 -29.32 6.19
CA VAL A 369 42.19 -28.47 7.30
C VAL A 369 41.78 -29.32 8.51
N SER A 370 42.51 -29.18 9.63
CA SER A 370 42.23 -29.89 10.88
C SER A 370 41.49 -29.05 11.92
N GLU A 371 41.33 -27.75 11.67
CA GLU A 371 40.66 -26.81 12.57
C GLU A 371 39.13 -26.83 12.39
N GLY A 372 38.40 -26.48 13.45
CA GLY A 372 36.96 -26.23 13.34
C GLY A 372 36.67 -24.96 12.52
N MET A 373 35.50 -24.91 11.87
CA MET A 373 35.11 -23.83 10.93
C MET A 373 35.38 -22.43 11.47
N GLN A 374 34.89 -22.10 12.67
CA GLN A 374 35.06 -20.77 13.25
C GLN A 374 36.52 -20.43 13.58
N SER A 375 37.35 -21.43 13.93
CA SER A 375 38.79 -21.24 14.16
C SER A 375 39.54 -21.03 12.84
N PHE A 376 39.21 -21.83 11.82
CA PHE A 376 39.80 -21.71 10.49
C PHE A 376 39.51 -20.34 9.88
N MET A 377 38.24 -19.90 9.99
CA MET A 377 37.77 -18.63 9.46
C MET A 377 38.26 -17.44 10.30
N ASN A 378 38.18 -17.50 11.63
CA ASN A 378 38.65 -16.47 12.57
C ASN A 378 38.50 -15.04 12.03
N GLU A 379 39.58 -14.28 11.86
CA GLU A 379 39.52 -12.89 11.36
C GLU A 379 39.58 -12.80 9.82
N ALA A 380 39.65 -13.91 9.08
CA ALA A 380 39.85 -13.91 7.64
C ALA A 380 38.76 -13.15 6.85
N PRO A 381 37.45 -13.29 7.14
CA PRO A 381 36.42 -12.48 6.49
C PRO A 381 36.62 -10.98 6.72
N PHE A 382 36.90 -10.58 7.97
CA PHE A 382 37.12 -9.19 8.32
C PHE A 382 38.37 -8.63 7.66
N ARG A 383 39.52 -9.30 7.78
CA ARG A 383 40.81 -8.82 7.27
C ARG A 383 40.86 -8.77 5.75
N SER A 384 40.25 -9.75 5.07
CA SER A 384 40.12 -9.71 3.61
C SER A 384 39.34 -8.49 3.16
N TRP A 385 38.16 -8.26 3.73
CA TRP A 385 37.39 -7.04 3.45
C TRP A 385 38.15 -5.77 3.86
N CYS A 386 38.80 -5.78 5.02
CA CYS A 386 39.51 -4.62 5.57
C CYS A 386 40.58 -4.13 4.60
N TYR A 387 41.35 -5.07 4.05
CA TYR A 387 42.40 -4.76 3.10
C TYR A 387 41.81 -4.09 1.85
N ASP A 388 40.82 -4.71 1.22
CA ASP A 388 40.17 -4.18 0.01
C ASP A 388 39.52 -2.82 0.27
N TYR A 389 38.79 -2.67 1.37
CA TYR A 389 38.14 -1.44 1.80
C TYR A 389 39.16 -0.30 2.01
N TYR A 390 40.27 -0.56 2.69
CA TYR A 390 41.28 0.47 2.95
C TYR A 390 41.98 0.94 1.67
N HIS A 391 42.39 -0.02 0.84
CA HIS A 391 43.16 0.23 -0.37
C HIS A 391 42.30 0.78 -1.52
N THR A 392 40.98 0.58 -1.49
CA THR A 392 40.02 1.22 -2.43
C THR A 392 40.12 2.76 -2.39
N PHE A 393 40.54 3.33 -1.26
CA PHE A 393 40.63 4.79 -1.07
C PHE A 393 42.06 5.33 -1.09
N ASP A 394 43.08 4.55 -1.50
CA ASP A 394 44.48 5.00 -1.53
C ASP A 394 44.69 6.23 -2.40
N ASP A 395 44.24 6.19 -3.65
CA ASP A 395 44.33 7.31 -4.59
C ASP A 395 43.65 8.56 -4.02
N PHE A 396 42.46 8.39 -3.42
CA PHE A 396 41.74 9.49 -2.78
C PHE A 396 42.55 10.13 -1.64
N LYS A 397 43.12 9.32 -0.74
CA LYS A 397 43.90 9.82 0.41
C LYS A 397 45.15 10.56 -0.07
N ASP A 398 45.86 10.00 -1.07
CA ASP A 398 47.09 10.55 -1.62
C ASP A 398 46.83 11.85 -2.38
N GLU A 399 45.87 11.86 -3.31
CA GLU A 399 45.50 13.03 -4.09
C GLU A 399 44.93 14.15 -3.22
N TYR A 400 44.13 13.82 -2.20
CA TYR A 400 43.60 14.81 -1.25
C TYR A 400 44.75 15.46 -0.45
N GLN A 401 45.70 14.66 0.05
CA GLN A 401 46.88 15.15 0.74
C GLN A 401 47.77 16.01 -0.16
N GLN A 402 47.94 15.63 -1.43
CA GLN A 402 48.70 16.41 -2.40
C GLN A 402 48.04 17.77 -2.69
N LYS A 403 46.71 17.79 -2.88
CA LYS A 403 45.95 19.00 -3.23
C LYS A 403 45.73 19.96 -2.07
N PHE A 404 45.45 19.44 -0.87
CA PHE A 404 45.03 20.23 0.28
C PHE A 404 46.05 20.24 1.43
N HIS A 405 47.16 19.52 1.31
CA HIS A 405 48.24 19.43 2.31
C HIS A 405 47.80 18.94 3.70
N ARG A 406 46.70 18.18 3.76
CA ARG A 406 46.14 17.58 4.97
C ARG A 406 45.34 16.34 4.62
N GLN A 407 45.11 15.47 5.61
CA GLN A 407 44.23 14.32 5.46
C GLN A 407 42.76 14.77 5.33
N PRO A 408 41.91 14.03 4.60
CA PRO A 408 40.49 14.32 4.53
C PRO A 408 39.84 14.17 5.91
N PHE A 409 38.84 14.99 6.19
CA PHE A 409 37.98 14.77 7.34
C PHE A 409 37.05 13.60 7.04
N ILE A 410 36.96 12.67 7.99
CA ILE A 410 36.12 11.48 7.95
C ILE A 410 35.47 11.31 9.33
N GLU A 411 34.29 10.72 9.38
CA GLU A 411 33.61 10.45 10.66
C GLU A 411 34.24 9.27 11.43
N ALA A 412 33.83 9.11 12.69
CA ALA A 412 34.53 8.24 13.63
C ALA A 412 34.50 6.76 13.21
N THR A 413 33.40 6.30 12.62
CA THR A 413 33.27 4.90 12.18
C THR A 413 34.20 4.53 11.00
N PRO A 414 34.20 5.24 9.86
CA PRO A 414 35.22 5.05 8.81
C PRO A 414 36.65 5.25 9.33
N GLN A 415 36.88 6.21 10.25
CA GLN A 415 38.20 6.42 10.85
C GLN A 415 38.69 5.20 11.64
N PHE A 416 37.80 4.57 12.41
CA PHE A 416 38.09 3.34 13.12
C PHE A 416 38.51 2.24 12.13
N PHE A 417 37.69 2.00 11.10
CA PHE A 417 38.01 0.97 10.10
C PHE A 417 39.30 1.28 9.37
N TRP A 418 39.54 2.50 8.89
CA TRP A 418 40.82 2.85 8.26
C TRP A 418 42.03 2.63 9.18
N THR A 419 41.87 2.87 10.48
CA THR A 419 42.95 2.63 11.46
C THR A 419 43.23 1.14 11.64
N GLN A 420 42.18 0.32 11.77
CA GLN A 420 42.32 -1.14 11.92
C GLN A 420 42.82 -1.79 10.63
N CYS A 421 42.25 -1.41 9.48
CA CYS A 421 42.56 -2.02 8.20
C CYS A 421 43.95 -1.70 7.68
N LYS A 422 44.51 -0.53 8.04
CA LYS A 422 45.86 -0.13 7.65
C LYS A 422 46.94 -1.16 8.06
N SER A 423 46.71 -1.92 9.13
CA SER A 423 47.69 -2.90 9.61
C SER A 423 47.66 -4.24 8.87
N VAL A 424 46.63 -4.50 8.05
CA VAL A 424 46.52 -5.75 7.30
C VAL A 424 47.48 -5.71 6.11
N THR A 425 48.39 -6.67 6.06
CA THR A 425 49.38 -6.77 4.98
C THR A 425 48.80 -7.48 3.75
N GLU A 426 49.40 -7.23 2.58
CA GLU A 426 49.02 -7.94 1.34
C GLU A 426 49.21 -9.47 1.48
N GLU A 427 50.19 -9.92 2.26
CA GLU A 427 50.41 -11.36 2.49
C GLU A 427 49.29 -11.96 3.35
N GLU A 428 48.88 -11.28 4.42
CA GLU A 428 47.73 -11.69 5.23
C GLU A 428 46.45 -11.70 4.39
N HIS A 429 46.24 -10.68 3.54
CA HIS A 429 45.11 -10.67 2.61
C HIS A 429 45.15 -11.86 1.65
N ARG A 430 46.31 -12.17 1.06
CA ARG A 430 46.47 -13.34 0.17
C ARG A 430 46.25 -14.66 0.91
N GLU A 431 46.60 -14.75 2.19
CA GLU A 431 46.32 -15.93 3.03
C GLU A 431 44.83 -16.05 3.34
N ASP A 432 44.20 -14.96 3.78
CA ASP A 432 42.79 -14.91 4.13
C ASP A 432 41.91 -15.18 2.91
N ALA A 433 42.23 -14.60 1.74
CA ALA A 433 41.54 -14.89 0.48
C ALA A 433 41.59 -16.39 0.10
N LYS A 434 42.71 -17.08 0.37
CA LYS A 434 42.80 -18.55 0.20
C LYS A 434 41.88 -19.27 1.17
N ARG A 435 41.81 -18.85 2.44
CA ARG A 435 40.88 -19.44 3.42
C ARG A 435 39.42 -19.25 3.00
N LEU A 436 39.06 -18.05 2.53
CA LEU A 436 37.73 -17.76 2.00
C LEU A 436 37.40 -18.63 0.78
N ASP A 437 38.34 -18.82 -0.14
CA ASP A 437 38.15 -19.67 -1.33
C ASP A 437 38.02 -21.17 -0.97
N ILE A 438 38.80 -21.66 0.00
CA ILE A 438 38.66 -23.03 0.53
C ILE A 438 37.26 -23.23 1.13
N TYR A 439 36.81 -22.29 1.97
CA TYR A 439 35.47 -22.35 2.56
C TYR A 439 34.38 -22.29 1.50
N ARG A 440 34.49 -21.35 0.54
CA ARG A 440 33.52 -21.18 -0.55
C ARG A 440 33.38 -22.45 -1.39
N LYS A 441 34.51 -23.03 -1.83
CA LYS A 441 34.52 -24.29 -2.59
C LYS A 441 33.90 -25.44 -1.81
N TRP A 442 34.23 -25.55 -0.52
CA TRP A 442 33.66 -26.56 0.35
C TRP A 442 32.14 -26.38 0.51
N PHE A 443 31.67 -25.16 0.79
CA PHE A 443 30.24 -24.86 0.94
C PHE A 443 29.47 -25.17 -0.35
N HIS A 444 30.06 -24.81 -1.50
CA HIS A 444 29.50 -25.11 -2.82
C HIS A 444 29.40 -26.62 -3.07
N ASP A 445 30.44 -27.39 -2.75
CA ASP A 445 30.46 -28.86 -2.87
C ASP A 445 29.40 -29.52 -1.99
N LYS A 446 29.32 -29.12 -0.71
CA LYS A 446 28.47 -29.79 0.27
C LYS A 446 26.99 -29.45 0.16
N PHE A 447 26.66 -28.18 -0.04
CA PHE A 447 25.27 -27.72 0.09
C PHE A 447 24.61 -27.37 -1.25
N LEU A 448 25.41 -26.85 -2.18
CA LEU A 448 24.87 -26.27 -3.42
C LEU A 448 24.97 -27.23 -4.61
N ASN A 449 25.85 -28.24 -4.55
CA ASN A 449 26.05 -29.28 -5.57
C ASN A 449 26.16 -28.72 -7.00
N ILE A 450 26.87 -27.61 -7.15
CA ILE A 450 27.00 -26.89 -8.41
C ILE A 450 28.03 -27.65 -9.25
N SER A 451 27.58 -28.64 -10.02
CA SER A 451 28.42 -29.15 -11.12
C SER A 451 28.55 -28.03 -12.15
N THR A 452 29.74 -27.76 -12.66
CA THR A 452 30.06 -26.73 -13.67
C THR A 452 29.30 -26.89 -15.01
N ASN A 453 28.33 -27.82 -15.10
CA ASN A 453 27.58 -28.18 -16.30
C ASN A 453 26.05 -28.35 -16.10
N SER A 454 25.46 -27.91 -14.98
CA SER A 454 24.02 -28.16 -14.73
C SER A 454 23.11 -27.11 -15.36
N LYS A 455 22.21 -27.58 -16.23
CA LYS A 455 20.99 -26.89 -16.68
C LYS A 455 20.23 -26.28 -15.48
N ALA A 456 19.66 -25.09 -15.67
CA ALA A 456 19.04 -24.19 -14.67
C ALA A 456 17.85 -24.72 -13.83
N LYS A 457 17.58 -26.04 -13.78
CA LYS A 457 16.39 -26.60 -13.13
C LYS A 457 16.49 -26.71 -11.59
N ASN A 458 17.66 -26.53 -10.97
CA ASN A 458 17.88 -26.76 -9.52
C ASN A 458 18.76 -25.68 -8.85
N THR A 459 18.58 -24.39 -9.17
CA THR A 459 19.39 -23.34 -8.53
C THR A 459 19.03 -23.21 -7.05
N PRO A 460 19.99 -23.39 -6.11
CA PRO A 460 19.71 -23.28 -4.69
C PRO A 460 19.54 -21.82 -4.27
N ILE A 461 18.56 -21.59 -3.40
CA ILE A 461 18.27 -20.34 -2.71
C ILE A 461 18.59 -20.54 -1.23
N LEU A 462 19.49 -19.72 -0.71
CA LEU A 462 19.84 -19.68 0.69
C LEU A 462 19.02 -18.60 1.40
N ILE A 463 18.45 -18.95 2.54
CA ILE A 463 17.67 -18.04 3.38
C ILE A 463 18.41 -17.86 4.70
N LEU A 464 18.92 -16.65 4.96
CA LEU A 464 19.79 -16.35 6.10
C LEU A 464 19.11 -15.51 7.18
N PRO A 465 18.55 -16.07 8.27
CA PRO A 465 17.97 -15.28 9.36
C PRO A 465 18.95 -14.22 9.87
N CYS A 466 18.67 -12.94 9.62
CA CYS A 466 19.55 -11.82 9.99
C CYS A 466 18.82 -10.85 10.91
N GLY A 467 19.55 -10.31 11.90
CA GLY A 467 19.21 -9.02 12.51
C GLY A 467 18.82 -9.04 13.98
N ASP A 468 19.31 -8.03 14.70
CA ASP A 468 18.90 -7.64 16.04
C ASP A 468 17.42 -7.18 16.04
N SER A 469 16.61 -7.65 16.99
CA SER A 469 15.20 -7.26 17.15
C SER A 469 15.02 -5.91 17.84
N GLN A 470 16.08 -5.34 18.43
CA GLN A 470 15.98 -4.08 19.15
C GLN A 470 15.75 -2.90 18.21
N VAL A 471 14.75 -2.11 18.56
CA VAL A 471 14.48 -0.81 17.94
C VAL A 471 15.54 0.16 18.46
N LYS A 472 16.17 0.88 17.53
CA LYS A 472 17.12 1.95 17.85
C LYS A 472 16.60 3.25 17.27
N HIS A 473 16.50 4.28 18.08
CA HIS A 473 16.02 5.60 17.67
C HIS A 473 17.17 6.57 17.38
N ARG A 474 16.93 7.52 16.47
CA ARG A 474 17.93 8.51 16.02
C ARG A 474 18.50 9.40 17.13
N ASN A 475 17.81 9.48 18.28
CA ASN A 475 18.25 10.23 19.45
C ASN A 475 19.18 9.41 20.36
N GLU A 476 19.39 8.13 20.09
CA GLU A 476 20.35 7.30 20.82
C GLU A 476 21.78 7.52 20.32
N PRO A 477 22.79 7.41 21.20
CA PRO A 477 24.18 7.46 20.78
C PRO A 477 24.53 6.33 19.81
N VAL A 478 25.28 6.66 18.75
CA VAL A 478 25.84 5.66 17.84
C VAL A 478 26.78 4.73 18.63
N PRO A 479 26.58 3.39 18.59
CA PRO A 479 27.44 2.46 19.29
C PRO A 479 28.86 2.48 18.69
N PRO A 480 29.91 2.22 19.49
CA PRO A 480 31.27 2.19 18.98
C PRO A 480 31.42 1.07 17.93
N PRO A 481 32.15 1.32 16.83
CA PRO A 481 32.37 0.31 15.80
C PRO A 481 33.21 -0.86 16.36
N THR A 482 32.95 -2.06 15.84
CA THR A 482 33.61 -3.30 16.28
C THR A 482 34.14 -4.09 15.09
N ILE A 483 35.21 -4.85 15.34
CA ILE A 483 35.71 -5.85 14.40
C ILE A 483 34.93 -7.14 14.53
N TYR A 484 34.99 -7.99 13.51
CA TYR A 484 34.27 -9.25 13.50
C TYR A 484 35.10 -10.48 13.17
N LYS A 485 34.57 -11.64 13.57
CA LYS A 485 35.24 -12.94 13.44
C LYS A 485 34.25 -14.01 13.03
N GLY A 486 34.76 -14.97 12.28
CA GLY A 486 34.04 -16.17 11.90
C GLY A 486 33.03 -15.95 10.79
N ILE A 487 32.16 -16.93 10.64
CA ILE A 487 31.02 -16.92 9.73
C ILE A 487 29.74 -16.86 10.55
N ASP A 488 28.88 -15.92 10.19
CA ASP A 488 27.54 -15.71 10.71
C ASP A 488 26.59 -15.34 9.57
N SER A 489 25.31 -15.14 9.86
CA SER A 489 24.31 -14.78 8.85
C SER A 489 24.60 -13.46 8.12
N THR A 490 25.38 -12.54 8.72
CA THR A 490 25.73 -11.23 8.13
C THR A 490 26.98 -11.26 7.24
N THR A 491 27.82 -12.28 7.40
CA THR A 491 29.12 -12.42 6.72
C THR A 491 29.14 -13.55 5.69
N LEU A 492 28.20 -14.49 5.76
CA LEU A 492 28.17 -15.65 4.86
C LEU A 492 28.04 -15.25 3.39
N ALA A 493 27.09 -14.38 3.02
CA ALA A 493 26.90 -14.02 1.61
C ALA A 493 28.10 -13.27 1.00
N PRO A 494 28.73 -12.29 1.68
CA PRO A 494 30.03 -11.75 1.24
C PRO A 494 31.11 -12.80 1.05
N VAL A 495 31.22 -13.77 1.96
CA VAL A 495 32.20 -14.86 1.83
C VAL A 495 31.89 -15.77 0.63
N LEU A 496 30.62 -16.05 0.37
CA LEU A 496 30.19 -16.79 -0.82
C LEU A 496 30.30 -15.98 -2.12
N GLY A 497 30.49 -14.66 -2.03
CA GLY A 497 30.51 -13.75 -3.19
C GLY A 497 29.14 -13.66 -3.86
N ALA A 498 28.08 -13.69 -3.07
CA ALA A 498 26.72 -13.81 -3.56
C ALA A 498 25.88 -12.56 -3.22
N ASN A 499 25.02 -12.16 -4.16
CA ASN A 499 24.08 -11.05 -3.96
C ASN A 499 23.04 -11.42 -2.90
N ILE A 500 22.55 -10.42 -2.17
CA ILE A 500 21.47 -10.57 -1.21
C ILE A 500 20.27 -9.74 -1.67
N LEU A 501 19.13 -10.41 -1.77
CA LEU A 501 17.84 -9.72 -1.80
C LEU A 501 17.30 -9.64 -0.37
N SER A 502 17.10 -8.42 0.12
CA SER A 502 16.48 -8.13 1.42
C SER A 502 15.12 -7.48 1.20
N PHE A 503 14.07 -8.09 1.76
CA PHE A 503 12.68 -7.64 1.65
C PHE A 503 11.92 -8.00 2.93
N PRO A 504 11.00 -7.15 3.43
CA PRO A 504 10.17 -7.50 4.57
C PRO A 504 9.29 -8.70 4.20
N PHE A 505 9.13 -9.63 5.13
CA PHE A 505 8.19 -10.73 4.96
C PHE A 505 7.17 -10.80 6.10
N THR A 506 7.42 -10.05 7.18
CA THR A 506 6.57 -9.94 8.37
C THR A 506 7.03 -8.77 9.23
N GLN A 507 6.35 -8.51 10.34
CA GLN A 507 6.64 -7.42 11.27
C GLN A 507 6.48 -7.87 12.73
N VAL A 508 7.19 -7.21 13.63
CA VAL A 508 7.03 -7.35 15.08
C VAL A 508 6.57 -6.03 15.67
N SER A 509 5.61 -6.10 16.58
CA SER A 509 5.14 -4.94 17.34
C SER A 509 6.17 -4.55 18.40
N TYR A 510 6.33 -3.27 18.65
CA TYR A 510 7.06 -2.73 19.79
C TYR A 510 6.31 -1.54 20.37
N GLU A 511 6.53 -1.24 21.65
CA GLU A 511 6.02 -0.02 22.26
C GLU A 511 7.00 1.12 21.96
N SER A 512 6.55 2.15 21.25
CA SER A 512 7.40 3.29 20.92
C SER A 512 7.47 4.27 22.09
N ASP A 513 8.67 4.53 22.58
CA ASP A 513 8.93 5.58 23.55
C ASP A 513 8.77 6.99 22.95
N ILE A 514 8.69 7.11 21.62
CA ILE A 514 8.53 8.38 20.91
C ILE A 514 7.06 8.72 20.69
N THR A 515 6.26 7.78 20.14
CA THR A 515 4.82 8.02 19.88
C THR A 515 3.92 7.68 21.06
N GLY A 516 4.41 6.86 22.00
CA GLY A 516 3.62 6.39 23.15
C GLY A 516 2.54 5.36 22.78
N THR A 517 2.65 4.77 21.58
CA THR A 517 1.73 3.76 21.05
C THR A 517 2.47 2.51 20.59
N THR A 518 1.75 1.41 20.43
CA THR A 518 2.28 0.21 19.78
C THR A 518 2.53 0.50 18.29
N GLU A 519 3.78 0.44 17.88
CA GLU A 519 4.24 0.58 16.50
C GLU A 519 4.73 -0.77 15.96
N TYR A 520 4.93 -0.86 14.65
CA TYR A 520 5.38 -2.09 14.01
C TYR A 520 6.63 -1.85 13.19
N GLN A 521 7.63 -2.71 13.38
CA GLN A 521 8.84 -2.73 12.57
C GLN A 521 8.91 -4.03 11.75
N PRO A 522 9.39 -3.97 10.50
CA PRO A 522 9.60 -5.16 9.71
C PRO A 522 10.59 -6.09 10.41
N VAL A 523 10.30 -7.39 10.45
CA VAL A 523 11.31 -8.38 10.81
C VAL A 523 12.36 -8.34 9.72
N LYS A 524 13.60 -8.10 10.14
CA LYS A 524 14.75 -8.03 9.25
C LYS A 524 14.83 -9.32 8.44
N SER A 525 14.79 -9.16 7.11
CA SER A 525 14.68 -10.27 6.16
C SER A 525 15.83 -11.25 6.34
N PRO A 526 15.59 -12.56 6.13
CA PRO A 526 16.66 -13.45 5.83
C PRO A 526 17.16 -13.17 4.41
N GLY A 527 18.39 -12.70 4.25
CA GLY A 527 18.94 -12.41 2.93
C GLY A 527 18.79 -13.62 2.00
N LEU A 528 18.05 -13.45 0.90
CA LEU A 528 17.96 -14.44 -0.17
C LEU A 528 19.24 -14.35 -0.97
N THR A 529 20.03 -15.42 -0.98
CA THR A 529 21.28 -15.45 -1.72
C THR A 529 21.44 -16.75 -2.51
N SER A 530 22.01 -16.64 -3.70
CA SER A 530 22.29 -17.72 -4.62
C SER A 530 23.57 -17.37 -5.38
N PRO A 531 24.61 -18.21 -5.30
CA PRO A 531 25.89 -17.96 -5.97
C PRO A 531 25.88 -18.30 -7.46
N VAL A 532 24.72 -18.65 -8.06
CA VAL A 532 24.63 -19.16 -9.45
C VAL A 532 23.53 -18.50 -10.29
N SER A 533 22.68 -17.65 -9.71
CA SER A 533 21.52 -17.10 -10.43
C SER A 533 21.82 -15.80 -11.19
N SER A 534 21.23 -15.69 -12.38
CA SER A 534 21.10 -14.43 -13.13
C SER A 534 20.34 -13.39 -12.29
N HIS A 535 20.73 -12.12 -12.39
CA HIS A 535 20.09 -10.98 -11.71
C HIS A 535 18.57 -10.90 -11.98
N THR A 536 18.11 -11.37 -13.15
CA THR A 536 16.71 -11.47 -13.52
C THR A 536 15.91 -12.41 -12.60
N ILE A 537 16.53 -13.45 -12.03
CA ILE A 537 15.87 -14.37 -11.10
C ILE A 537 15.58 -13.68 -9.77
N TYR A 538 16.46 -12.80 -9.28
CA TYR A 538 16.21 -12.05 -8.04
C TYR A 538 15.09 -11.02 -8.21
N LEU A 539 15.06 -10.34 -9.35
CA LEU A 539 14.01 -9.38 -9.67
C LEU A 539 12.67 -10.10 -9.87
N ASN A 540 12.64 -11.19 -10.64
CA ASN A 540 11.44 -12.01 -10.81
C ASN A 540 10.99 -12.67 -9.50
N LEU A 541 11.90 -13.14 -8.64
CA LEU A 541 11.56 -13.64 -7.31
C LEU A 541 11.03 -12.52 -6.42
N ALA A 542 11.59 -11.31 -6.46
CA ALA A 542 11.03 -10.16 -5.75
C ALA A 542 9.61 -9.85 -6.24
N THR A 543 9.35 -9.92 -7.56
CA THR A 543 8.02 -9.72 -8.14
C THR A 543 7.05 -10.88 -7.82
N THR A 544 7.51 -12.13 -7.85
CA THR A 544 6.69 -13.34 -7.58
C THR A 544 6.42 -13.52 -6.07
N MET A 545 7.38 -13.15 -5.23
CA MET A 545 7.27 -13.17 -3.76
C MET A 545 6.64 -11.89 -3.21
N ALA A 546 6.44 -10.86 -4.03
CA ALA A 546 5.46 -9.82 -3.78
C ALA A 546 4.01 -10.31 -3.98
N GLU A 547 3.83 -11.51 -4.57
CA GLU A 547 2.53 -12.15 -4.82
C GLU A 547 2.37 -13.54 -4.16
N PRO A 548 2.47 -13.63 -2.82
CA PRO A 548 1.56 -14.50 -2.09
C PRO A 548 0.55 -13.61 -1.39
N ALA A 549 -0.74 -13.89 -1.59
CA ALA A 549 -1.87 -13.28 -0.88
C ALA A 549 -1.83 -13.43 0.66
N ASN A 550 -0.72 -13.92 1.23
CA ASN A 550 -0.49 -14.16 2.65
C ASN A 550 0.88 -13.68 3.17
N THR A 551 1.73 -13.07 2.34
CA THR A 551 2.86 -12.28 2.87
C THR A 551 2.36 -10.83 2.96
N PRO A 552 2.29 -10.21 4.14
CA PRO A 552 2.00 -8.80 4.22
C PRO A 552 3.20 -8.05 3.62
N VAL A 553 3.24 -7.90 2.31
CA VAL A 553 3.55 -6.59 1.76
C VAL A 553 2.24 -5.85 1.76
N PRO A 554 2.16 -4.75 2.50
CA PRO A 554 1.04 -3.91 2.14
C PRO A 554 1.35 -2.42 2.30
N ALA A 555 0.62 -1.68 1.49
CA ALA A 555 -0.02 -0.44 1.89
C ALA A 555 -0.79 -0.50 3.25
N SER A 556 -0.69 -1.60 4.03
CA SER A 556 -1.31 -1.86 5.34
C SER A 556 -0.31 -2.07 6.48
N THR A 557 1.00 -1.82 6.26
CA THR A 557 1.82 -1.32 7.38
C THR A 557 1.42 0.15 7.52
N PRO A 558 0.91 0.59 8.69
CA PRO A 558 0.75 2.02 8.92
C PRO A 558 2.07 2.71 8.61
N ARG A 559 2.04 3.73 7.74
CA ARG A 559 3.15 4.69 7.69
C ARG A 559 3.27 5.31 9.08
N ALA A 560 4.47 5.72 9.44
CA ALA A 560 4.72 6.31 10.76
C ALA A 560 3.63 7.32 11.15
N THR A 561 3.05 7.13 12.33
CA THR A 561 1.97 7.99 12.86
C THR A 561 2.48 9.35 13.33
N SER A 562 3.81 9.48 13.44
CA SER A 562 4.53 10.72 13.72
C SER A 562 4.33 11.76 12.61
N PRO A 563 4.28 13.07 12.94
CA PRO A 563 4.23 14.14 11.95
C PRO A 563 5.57 14.24 11.20
N ALA A 564 5.77 13.39 10.20
CA ALA A 564 6.69 13.58 9.10
C ALA A 564 5.95 14.31 7.95
N PRO A 565 6.66 15.06 7.07
CA PRO A 565 6.04 15.95 6.08
C PRO A 565 5.00 15.21 5.23
N HIS A 566 3.86 15.87 5.07
CA HIS A 566 2.62 15.35 4.52
C HIS A 566 2.72 14.99 3.03
N GLN A 567 2.39 13.75 2.66
CA GLN A 567 1.69 13.52 1.40
C GLN A 567 0.22 13.89 1.54
N SER A 568 -0.29 14.73 0.63
CA SER A 568 -1.72 14.85 0.38
C SER A 568 -2.25 13.51 -0.13
N LEU A 569 -3.28 13.01 0.54
CA LEU A 569 -3.99 11.76 0.25
C LEU A 569 -4.39 11.66 -1.23
N PHE A 570 -3.81 10.72 -1.96
CA PHE A 570 -4.47 10.04 -3.07
C PHE A 570 -4.82 8.62 -2.61
N SER A 571 -6.07 8.23 -2.90
CA SER A 571 -6.76 7.04 -2.43
C SER A 571 -6.08 5.72 -2.83
N GLN A 572 -5.84 4.84 -1.85
CA GLN A 572 -5.43 3.46 -2.08
C GLN A 572 -6.58 2.64 -2.70
N SER A 573 -6.28 1.87 -3.73
CA SER A 573 -7.14 0.77 -4.21
C SER A 573 -6.43 -0.57 -3.98
N GLY A 574 -7.20 -1.54 -3.49
CA GLY A 574 -6.72 -2.85 -3.05
C GLY A 574 -6.40 -3.81 -4.18
N SER A 575 -5.54 -4.79 -3.87
CA SER A 575 -5.14 -5.90 -4.72
C SER A 575 -6.32 -6.77 -5.15
N PHE A 576 -6.41 -7.08 -6.44
CA PHE A 576 -7.21 -8.19 -6.94
C PHE A 576 -6.33 -9.15 -7.73
N LEU A 577 -6.32 -10.41 -7.28
CA LEU A 577 -5.78 -11.57 -7.96
C LEU A 577 -6.45 -11.74 -9.33
N SER A 578 -5.66 -12.01 -10.35
CA SER A 578 -6.11 -12.39 -11.69
C SER A 578 -6.78 -13.77 -11.69
N PRO A 579 -8.04 -13.93 -12.16
CA PRO A 579 -8.55 -15.22 -12.57
C PRO A 579 -8.25 -15.43 -14.07
N LYS A 580 -7.80 -16.64 -14.41
CA LYS A 580 -7.66 -17.13 -15.78
C LYS A 580 -8.96 -16.90 -16.56
N LEU A 581 -8.89 -16.16 -17.67
CA LEU A 581 -10.00 -16.05 -18.61
C LEU A 581 -10.26 -17.41 -19.31
N SER A 582 -11.32 -18.09 -18.90
CA SER A 582 -12.11 -18.93 -19.79
C SER A 582 -13.36 -18.13 -20.19
N VAL A 583 -13.45 -17.74 -21.47
CA VAL A 583 -14.58 -16.98 -22.02
C VAL A 583 -15.80 -17.91 -22.20
N PRO A 584 -16.95 -17.68 -21.55
CA PRO A 584 -18.23 -18.26 -21.95
C PRO A 584 -18.89 -17.41 -23.06
N PRO A 585 -19.87 -17.95 -23.80
CA PRO A 585 -20.20 -17.49 -25.16
C PRO A 585 -21.08 -16.23 -25.27
N SER A 586 -21.45 -15.56 -24.17
CA SER A 586 -22.31 -14.37 -24.17
C SER A 586 -22.15 -13.53 -22.89
N LYS A 587 -22.28 -12.21 -22.99
CA LYS A 587 -22.20 -11.29 -21.83
C LYS A 587 -23.32 -11.61 -20.81
N PRO A 588 -23.03 -11.64 -19.49
CA PRO A 588 -24.06 -11.77 -18.47
C PRO A 588 -25.08 -10.63 -18.52
N ARG A 589 -26.34 -10.89 -18.17
CA ARG A 589 -27.42 -9.89 -18.21
C ARG A 589 -27.79 -9.48 -16.79
N VAL A 590 -27.89 -8.17 -16.53
CA VAL A 590 -28.09 -7.61 -15.19
C VAL A 590 -29.36 -6.76 -15.17
N LEU A 591 -30.30 -7.11 -14.30
CA LEU A 591 -31.51 -6.32 -14.06
C LEU A 591 -31.21 -5.17 -13.10
N HIS A 592 -31.08 -3.96 -13.64
CA HIS A 592 -30.86 -2.74 -12.88
C HIS A 592 -32.21 -2.14 -12.44
N ILE A 593 -32.50 -2.25 -11.14
CA ILE A 593 -33.69 -1.67 -10.51
C ILE A 593 -33.32 -0.40 -9.72
N GLY A 594 -34.01 0.70 -10.03
CA GLY A 594 -33.76 2.00 -9.41
C GLY A 594 -33.30 3.06 -10.40
N ASP A 595 -32.79 4.14 -9.84
CA ASP A 595 -32.27 5.27 -10.61
C ASP A 595 -30.92 4.96 -11.26
N ALA A 596 -30.53 5.78 -12.23
CA ALA A 596 -29.23 5.65 -12.88
C ALA A 596 -28.11 5.98 -11.90
N ILE A 597 -26.94 5.36 -12.10
CA ILE A 597 -25.72 5.66 -11.37
C ILE A 597 -25.42 7.16 -11.44
N LYS A 598 -25.04 7.72 -10.30
CA LYS A 598 -24.81 9.15 -10.09
C LYS A 598 -23.40 9.45 -9.61
N TYR A 599 -22.79 8.58 -8.81
CA TYR A 599 -21.53 8.86 -8.12
C TYR A 599 -20.31 8.12 -8.71
N ASN A 600 -20.52 7.02 -9.45
CA ASN A 600 -19.46 6.27 -10.15
C ASN A 600 -19.81 5.96 -11.62
N PRO A 601 -20.02 6.99 -12.47
CA PRO A 601 -20.35 6.79 -13.88
C PRO A 601 -19.31 5.94 -14.62
N ASP A 602 -18.02 6.12 -14.34
CA ASP A 602 -16.92 5.44 -15.04
C ASP A 602 -16.85 3.95 -14.64
N THR A 603 -17.00 3.66 -13.35
CA THR A 603 -17.11 2.27 -12.86
C THR A 603 -18.34 1.58 -13.47
N TYR A 604 -19.45 2.31 -13.59
CA TYR A 604 -20.66 1.78 -14.22
C TYR A 604 -20.50 1.57 -15.73
N LEU A 605 -19.74 2.42 -16.41
CA LEU A 605 -19.40 2.20 -17.81
C LEU A 605 -18.62 0.90 -17.96
N ARG A 606 -17.56 0.69 -17.18
CA ARG A 606 -16.78 -0.57 -17.15
C ARG A 606 -17.63 -1.79 -16.82
N PHE A 607 -18.58 -1.64 -15.90
CA PHE A 607 -19.55 -2.67 -15.52
C PHE A 607 -20.51 -3.00 -16.68
N SER A 608 -21.05 -1.98 -17.35
CA SER A 608 -21.99 -2.12 -18.47
C SER A 608 -21.34 -2.58 -19.78
N VAL A 609 -20.02 -2.42 -19.95
CA VAL A 609 -19.29 -3.03 -21.06
C VAL A 609 -19.23 -4.56 -20.91
N GLN A 610 -19.16 -5.04 -19.67
CA GLN A 610 -19.04 -6.47 -19.37
C GLN A 610 -20.41 -7.18 -19.25
N CYS A 611 -21.48 -6.42 -19.03
CA CYS A 611 -22.83 -6.94 -18.79
C CYS A 611 -23.88 -6.27 -19.71
N GLU A 612 -24.89 -7.01 -20.16
CA GLU A 612 -26.09 -6.41 -20.77
C GLU A 612 -26.99 -5.85 -19.66
N ILE A 613 -27.17 -4.53 -19.60
CA ILE A 613 -27.98 -3.91 -18.55
C ILE A 613 -29.45 -3.79 -18.98
N LEU A 614 -30.33 -4.43 -18.20
CA LEU A 614 -31.78 -4.40 -18.37
C LEU A 614 -32.37 -3.41 -17.37
N ARG A 615 -33.08 -2.40 -17.86
CA ARG A 615 -33.59 -1.31 -17.02
C ARG A 615 -35.10 -1.13 -17.18
N PRO A 616 -35.90 -1.70 -16.25
CA PRO A 616 -37.35 -1.52 -16.24
C PRO A 616 -37.76 -0.05 -16.10
N SER A 617 -38.86 0.35 -16.74
CA SER A 617 -39.41 1.70 -16.56
C SER A 617 -39.93 1.92 -15.13
N ALA A 618 -40.25 3.17 -14.75
CA ALA A 618 -40.82 3.46 -13.43
C ALA A 618 -42.19 2.78 -13.21
N GLU A 619 -42.98 2.66 -14.28
CA GLU A 619 -44.26 1.93 -14.32
C GLU A 619 -44.04 0.43 -14.16
N GLU A 620 -43.06 -0.13 -14.87
CA GLU A 620 -42.73 -1.56 -14.79
C GLU A 620 -42.17 -1.97 -13.43
N ARG A 621 -41.61 -1.04 -12.66
CA ARG A 621 -41.13 -1.29 -11.29
C ARG A 621 -42.25 -1.33 -10.24
N GLN A 622 -43.49 -0.96 -10.58
CA GLN A 622 -44.62 -1.09 -9.66
C GLN A 622 -44.97 -2.56 -9.46
N ARG A 623 -45.20 -2.99 -8.21
CA ARG A 623 -45.36 -4.42 -7.86
C ARG A 623 -46.28 -5.22 -8.79
N PRO A 624 -47.51 -4.79 -9.12
CA PRO A 624 -48.40 -5.59 -9.98
C PRO A 624 -47.85 -5.76 -11.39
N GLU A 625 -47.24 -4.71 -11.94
CA GLU A 625 -46.67 -4.72 -13.28
C GLU A 625 -45.35 -5.48 -13.33
N PHE A 626 -44.53 -5.39 -12.27
CA PHE A 626 -43.27 -6.12 -12.14
C PHE A 626 -43.50 -7.64 -12.05
N ILE A 627 -44.52 -8.07 -11.27
CA ILE A 627 -44.95 -9.48 -11.21
C ILE A 627 -45.35 -9.96 -12.61
N LYS A 628 -46.23 -9.23 -13.28
CA LYS A 628 -46.68 -9.55 -14.63
C LYS A 628 -45.52 -9.61 -15.62
N ALA A 629 -44.53 -8.72 -15.51
CA ALA A 629 -43.34 -8.70 -16.37
C ALA A 629 -42.46 -9.94 -16.19
N LEU A 630 -42.30 -10.42 -14.96
CA LEU A 630 -41.59 -11.67 -14.67
C LEU A 630 -42.34 -12.89 -15.21
N GLU A 631 -43.67 -12.95 -15.02
CA GLU A 631 -44.52 -14.02 -15.55
C GLU A 631 -44.49 -14.10 -17.09
N GLU A 632 -44.53 -12.94 -17.74
CA GLU A 632 -44.44 -12.80 -19.21
C GLU A 632 -43.00 -12.94 -19.74
N LYS A 633 -42.00 -13.06 -18.85
CA LYS A 633 -40.56 -13.07 -19.17
C LYS A 633 -40.13 -11.90 -20.06
N ARG A 634 -40.66 -10.70 -19.83
CA ARG A 634 -40.39 -9.50 -20.66
C ARG A 634 -38.92 -9.14 -20.76
N TRP A 635 -38.15 -9.38 -19.70
CA TRP A 635 -36.70 -9.12 -19.68
C TRP A 635 -35.87 -10.33 -20.10
N GLY A 636 -36.49 -11.47 -20.44
CA GLY A 636 -35.81 -12.74 -20.65
C GLY A 636 -35.11 -13.27 -19.39
N ASP A 637 -34.18 -14.19 -19.58
CA ASP A 637 -33.34 -14.70 -18.49
C ASP A 637 -32.25 -13.67 -18.14
N PHE A 638 -31.95 -13.48 -16.86
CA PHE A 638 -30.88 -12.59 -16.38
C PHE A 638 -30.12 -13.22 -15.23
N ASP A 639 -28.85 -12.83 -15.08
CA ASP A 639 -27.89 -13.47 -14.18
C ASP A 639 -27.76 -12.76 -12.84
N ALA A 640 -28.08 -11.45 -12.80
CA ALA A 640 -27.97 -10.66 -11.58
C ALA A 640 -29.05 -9.59 -11.45
N ILE A 641 -29.30 -9.16 -10.21
CA ILE A 641 -30.13 -8.00 -9.87
C ILE A 641 -29.25 -6.96 -9.21
N PHE A 642 -29.32 -5.73 -9.72
CA PHE A 642 -28.54 -4.59 -9.27
C PHE A 642 -29.46 -3.48 -8.75
N ARG A 643 -29.32 -3.13 -7.47
CA ARG A 643 -30.01 -1.99 -6.84
C ARG A 643 -29.00 -1.00 -6.24
N PRO A 644 -28.56 0.03 -6.99
CA PRO A 644 -27.48 0.93 -6.55
C PRO A 644 -27.89 1.98 -5.50
N PHE A 645 -29.18 2.18 -5.27
CA PHE A 645 -29.67 3.19 -4.33
C PHE A 645 -30.65 2.58 -3.33
N TRP A 646 -30.55 3.02 -2.09
CA TRP A 646 -31.50 2.62 -1.04
C TRP A 646 -32.83 3.38 -1.13
N GLY A 647 -32.82 4.62 -1.67
CA GLY A 647 -33.99 5.47 -1.82
C GLY A 647 -34.85 5.18 -3.06
N THR A 648 -34.34 4.42 -4.03
CA THR A 648 -35.06 4.01 -5.25
C THR A 648 -34.90 2.51 -5.50
N GLY A 649 -35.64 1.95 -6.46
CA GLY A 649 -35.61 0.51 -6.74
C GLY A 649 -36.32 -0.35 -5.69
N GLY A 650 -37.14 0.28 -4.83
CA GLY A 650 -37.99 -0.37 -3.84
C GLY A 650 -39.49 -0.31 -4.17
N GLU A 651 -39.84 0.12 -5.38
CA GLU A 651 -41.24 0.39 -5.79
C GLU A 651 -42.10 -0.88 -5.82
N MET A 652 -41.49 -2.06 -6.00
CA MET A 652 -42.15 -3.36 -5.94
C MET A 652 -42.42 -3.85 -4.51
N GLY A 653 -42.00 -3.11 -3.48
CA GLY A 653 -42.18 -3.45 -2.09
C GLY A 653 -41.26 -4.59 -1.62
N LYS A 654 -41.77 -5.41 -0.70
CA LYS A 654 -40.99 -6.51 -0.10
C LYS A 654 -40.67 -7.60 -1.12
N TRP A 655 -39.43 -8.06 -1.12
CA TRP A 655 -38.99 -9.21 -1.89
C TRP A 655 -39.25 -10.48 -1.10
N ASP A 656 -40.48 -10.98 -1.21
CA ASP A 656 -41.01 -12.16 -0.54
C ASP A 656 -41.20 -13.32 -1.53
N ALA A 657 -41.84 -14.40 -1.09
CA ALA A 657 -42.10 -15.58 -1.92
C ALA A 657 -42.90 -15.29 -3.19
N GLU A 658 -43.73 -14.24 -3.23
CA GLU A 658 -44.48 -13.89 -4.44
C GLU A 658 -43.54 -13.41 -5.55
N LEU A 659 -42.58 -12.53 -5.22
CA LEU A 659 -41.59 -12.04 -6.19
C LEU A 659 -40.44 -13.01 -6.44
N ILE A 660 -39.84 -13.52 -5.36
CA ILE A 660 -38.64 -14.37 -5.46
C ILE A 660 -38.93 -15.65 -6.24
N ASN A 661 -40.16 -16.18 -6.15
CA ASN A 661 -40.50 -17.41 -6.85
C ASN A 661 -40.55 -17.27 -8.37
N LEU A 662 -40.76 -16.06 -8.87
CA LEU A 662 -40.86 -15.73 -10.29
C LEU A 662 -39.51 -15.42 -10.94
N LEU A 663 -38.42 -15.36 -10.17
CA LEU A 663 -37.09 -15.09 -10.72
C LEU A 663 -36.62 -16.22 -11.65
N PRO A 664 -35.95 -15.88 -12.78
CA PRO A 664 -35.31 -16.89 -13.63
C PRO A 664 -34.31 -17.76 -12.87
N GLU A 665 -34.13 -19.01 -13.30
CA GLU A 665 -33.14 -19.92 -12.71
C GLU A 665 -31.68 -19.46 -12.95
N SER A 666 -31.47 -18.58 -13.92
CA SER A 666 -30.15 -18.00 -14.24
C SER A 666 -29.63 -17.03 -13.18
N VAL A 667 -30.48 -16.49 -12.31
CA VAL A 667 -30.06 -15.48 -11.33
C VAL A 667 -29.11 -16.11 -10.30
N LYS A 668 -27.91 -15.54 -10.18
CA LYS A 668 -26.88 -15.99 -9.24
C LYS A 668 -26.65 -15.01 -8.09
N VAL A 669 -26.87 -13.71 -8.33
CA VAL A 669 -26.56 -12.67 -7.36
C VAL A 669 -27.59 -11.54 -7.35
N PHE A 670 -27.93 -11.07 -6.16
CA PHE A 670 -28.68 -9.84 -5.93
C PHE A 670 -27.84 -8.91 -5.05
N ALA A 671 -27.28 -7.86 -5.65
CA ALA A 671 -26.53 -6.84 -4.94
C ALA A 671 -27.39 -5.57 -4.73
N SER A 672 -27.48 -5.13 -3.49
CA SER A 672 -28.25 -3.95 -3.11
C SER A 672 -27.45 -2.97 -2.27
N ALA A 673 -27.69 -1.69 -2.52
CA ALA A 673 -27.33 -0.59 -1.65
C ALA A 673 -27.99 -0.70 -0.27
N GLY A 674 -27.33 -0.14 0.74
CA GLY A 674 -27.77 -0.16 2.13
C GLY A 674 -27.19 -1.32 2.95
N ALA A 675 -27.16 -1.14 4.27
CA ALA A 675 -26.76 -2.18 5.22
C ALA A 675 -27.92 -3.13 5.58
N GLY A 676 -29.13 -2.59 5.73
CA GLY A 676 -30.30 -3.39 6.10
C GLY A 676 -30.97 -4.06 4.90
N PHE A 677 -31.50 -5.24 5.14
CA PHE A 677 -32.13 -6.12 4.16
C PHE A 677 -33.46 -6.68 4.67
N ASP A 678 -34.06 -6.04 5.68
CA ASP A 678 -35.36 -6.40 6.29
C ASP A 678 -36.56 -6.39 5.32
N TRP A 679 -36.38 -5.82 4.13
CA TRP A 679 -37.34 -5.81 3.03
C TRP A 679 -37.19 -7.00 2.05
N ALA A 680 -36.12 -7.80 2.17
CA ALA A 680 -35.84 -8.94 1.29
C ALA A 680 -35.68 -10.25 2.07
N ASP A 681 -36.36 -11.31 1.62
CA ASP A 681 -36.21 -12.66 2.18
C ASP A 681 -34.91 -13.31 1.68
N THR A 682 -33.81 -12.92 2.33
CA THR A 682 -32.45 -13.39 2.01
C THR A 682 -32.27 -14.89 2.23
N LYS A 683 -33.08 -15.49 3.10
CA LYS A 683 -33.10 -16.95 3.31
C LYS A 683 -33.69 -17.64 2.10
N LEU A 684 -34.85 -17.21 1.61
CA LEU A 684 -35.48 -17.78 0.42
C LEU A 684 -34.61 -17.60 -0.83
N LEU A 685 -33.94 -16.45 -0.97
CA LEU A 685 -32.95 -16.23 -2.03
C LEU A 685 -31.82 -17.26 -1.96
N GLY A 686 -31.26 -17.49 -0.78
CA GLY A 686 -30.19 -18.48 -0.56
C GLY A 686 -30.66 -19.90 -0.88
N GLU A 687 -31.86 -20.29 -0.45
CA GLU A 687 -32.45 -21.62 -0.72
C GLU A 687 -32.69 -21.89 -2.21
N ARG A 688 -32.74 -20.83 -3.03
CA ARG A 688 -32.80 -20.86 -4.51
C ARG A 688 -31.42 -20.73 -5.18
N GLY A 689 -30.33 -20.67 -4.41
CA GLY A 689 -28.96 -20.53 -4.94
C GLY A 689 -28.57 -19.10 -5.30
N ILE A 690 -29.32 -18.09 -4.86
CA ILE A 690 -29.05 -16.67 -5.14
C ILE A 690 -28.27 -16.06 -3.97
N ILE A 691 -27.06 -15.58 -4.24
CA ILE A 691 -26.23 -14.86 -3.28
C ILE A 691 -26.77 -13.44 -3.11
N TYR A 692 -27.17 -13.05 -1.91
CA TYR A 692 -27.57 -11.68 -1.61
C TYR A 692 -26.40 -10.91 -0.98
N CYS A 693 -26.03 -9.81 -1.61
CA CYS A 693 -24.98 -8.91 -1.14
C CYS A 693 -25.58 -7.57 -0.75
N ASN A 694 -25.31 -7.13 0.49
CA ASN A 694 -25.63 -5.76 0.90
C ASN A 694 -24.41 -4.85 0.70
N SER A 695 -24.58 -3.55 0.87
CA SER A 695 -23.47 -2.58 0.79
C SER A 695 -23.16 -1.94 2.14
N GLY A 696 -23.43 -2.65 3.23
CA GLY A 696 -23.33 -2.09 4.58
C GLY A 696 -21.93 -1.63 4.99
N LEU A 697 -20.89 -2.19 4.39
CA LEU A 697 -19.50 -1.79 4.63
C LEU A 697 -19.26 -0.34 4.23
N ALA A 698 -19.88 0.15 3.14
CA ALA A 698 -19.73 1.52 2.65
C ALA A 698 -20.28 2.58 3.61
N ALA A 699 -21.28 2.23 4.41
CA ALA A 699 -21.92 3.16 5.36
C ALA A 699 -21.33 3.09 6.77
N ALA A 700 -20.44 2.13 7.05
CA ALA A 700 -20.06 1.79 8.42
C ALA A 700 -19.37 2.96 9.14
N GLU A 701 -18.51 3.69 8.43
CA GLU A 701 -17.81 4.86 8.93
C GLU A 701 -18.76 6.03 9.21
N ALA A 702 -19.56 6.42 8.21
CA ALA A 702 -20.53 7.51 8.35
C ALA A 702 -21.50 7.29 9.53
N VAL A 703 -22.03 6.06 9.68
CA VAL A 703 -22.93 5.71 10.78
C VAL A 703 -22.20 5.75 12.12
N ALA A 704 -20.93 5.33 12.18
CA ALA A 704 -20.15 5.38 13.41
C ALA A 704 -19.85 6.83 13.86
N ASP A 705 -19.50 7.70 12.91
CA ASP A 705 -19.30 9.14 13.19
C ASP A 705 -20.58 9.79 13.70
N PHE A 706 -21.70 9.49 13.05
CA PHE A 706 -23.00 9.98 13.47
C PHE A 706 -23.41 9.47 14.86
N ALA A 707 -23.14 8.20 15.14
CA ALA A 707 -23.38 7.62 16.46
C ALA A 707 -22.53 8.31 17.53
N MET A 708 -21.27 8.65 17.24
CA MET A 708 -20.44 9.44 18.16
C MET A 708 -21.00 10.83 18.42
N ALA A 709 -21.53 11.51 17.40
CA ALA A 709 -22.25 12.78 17.58
C ALA A 709 -23.48 12.62 18.48
N GLY A 710 -24.25 11.53 18.31
CA GLY A 710 -25.35 11.15 19.18
C GLY A 710 -24.92 10.90 20.63
N ILE A 711 -23.85 10.14 20.85
CA ILE A 711 -23.26 9.90 22.18
C ILE A 711 -22.88 11.23 22.82
N ILE A 712 -22.08 12.06 22.16
CA ILE A 712 -21.64 13.37 22.67
C ILE A 712 -22.86 14.24 23.01
N SER A 713 -23.87 14.27 22.13
CA SER A 713 -25.11 15.00 22.34
C SER A 713 -25.79 14.62 23.66
N THR A 714 -25.89 13.33 23.97
CA THR A 714 -26.50 12.85 25.23
C THR A 714 -25.66 13.13 26.48
N PHE A 715 -24.33 13.22 26.36
CA PHE A 715 -23.44 13.55 27.47
C PHE A 715 -23.36 15.05 27.76
N ARG A 716 -23.58 15.88 26.73
CA ARG A 716 -23.39 17.34 26.79
C ARG A 716 -24.68 18.14 26.66
N VAL A 717 -25.84 17.46 26.70
CA VAL A 717 -27.19 18.05 26.58
C VAL A 717 -27.31 19.04 25.43
N LEU A 718 -26.67 18.71 24.29
CA LEU A 718 -26.54 19.62 23.15
C LEU A 718 -27.89 20.13 22.62
N PRO A 719 -28.97 19.34 22.54
CA PRO A 719 -30.25 19.85 22.05
C PRO A 719 -30.79 21.01 22.90
N TRP A 720 -30.58 20.96 24.23
CA TRP A 720 -30.94 22.06 25.12
C TRP A 720 -30.06 23.29 24.86
N CYS A 721 -28.74 23.12 24.84
CA CYS A 721 -27.80 24.23 24.61
C CYS A 721 -28.02 24.90 23.24
N MET A 722 -28.22 24.13 22.18
CA MET A 722 -28.49 24.64 20.85
C MET A 722 -29.82 25.38 20.79
N SER A 723 -30.89 24.84 21.39
CA SER A 723 -32.20 25.49 21.47
C SER A 723 -32.12 26.84 22.18
N SER A 724 -31.44 26.90 23.33
CA SER A 724 -31.21 28.15 24.08
C SER A 724 -30.35 29.16 23.32
N ALA A 725 -29.36 28.71 22.55
CA ALA A 725 -28.54 29.61 21.73
C ALA A 725 -29.30 30.18 20.52
N MET A 726 -30.23 29.41 19.94
CA MET A 726 -31.01 29.82 18.77
C MET A 726 -32.27 30.63 19.12
N SER A 727 -32.71 30.64 20.39
CA SER A 727 -33.95 31.32 20.79
C SER A 727 -33.84 32.85 20.74
N GLY A 728 -32.63 33.40 20.79
CA GLY A 728 -32.40 34.84 20.96
C GLY A 728 -32.77 35.39 22.35
N ASP A 729 -33.06 34.51 23.31
CA ASP A 729 -33.40 34.85 24.69
C ASP A 729 -32.14 34.81 25.57
N GLU A 730 -31.67 35.99 25.97
CA GLU A 730 -30.46 36.16 26.80
C GLU A 730 -30.59 35.53 28.19
N GLU A 731 -31.80 35.51 28.76
CA GLU A 731 -32.08 34.87 30.05
C GLU A 731 -32.03 33.34 29.90
N ALA A 732 -32.66 32.80 28.85
CA ALA A 732 -32.59 31.37 28.55
C ALA A 732 -31.15 30.91 28.28
N PHE A 733 -30.34 31.72 27.58
CA PHE A 733 -28.91 31.45 27.37
C PHE A 733 -28.16 31.41 28.71
N SER A 734 -28.36 32.41 29.57
CA SER A 734 -27.68 32.52 30.86
C SER A 734 -28.05 31.38 31.82
N ILE A 735 -29.34 31.00 31.86
CA ILE A 735 -29.83 29.86 32.65
C ILE A 735 -29.20 28.57 32.14
N ASN A 736 -29.22 28.33 30.83
CA ASN A 736 -28.63 27.12 30.24
C ASN A 736 -27.12 27.05 30.53
N HIS A 737 -26.38 28.13 30.30
CA HIS A 737 -24.93 28.17 30.53
C HIS A 737 -24.57 27.79 31.98
N ARG A 738 -25.35 28.29 32.95
CA ARG A 738 -25.19 27.94 34.36
C ARG A 738 -25.58 26.48 34.64
N ASP A 739 -26.76 26.06 34.19
CA ASP A 739 -27.43 24.86 34.68
C ASP A 739 -27.08 23.59 33.88
N ALA A 740 -26.68 23.71 32.61
CA ALA A 740 -26.24 22.58 31.79
C ALA A 740 -24.99 21.90 32.37
N THR A 741 -24.15 22.64 33.12
CA THR A 741 -22.97 22.10 33.81
C THR A 741 -23.35 21.09 34.90
N MET A 742 -24.57 21.15 35.45
CA MET A 742 -25.07 20.20 36.46
C MET A 742 -25.49 18.85 35.86
N GLN A 743 -25.72 18.78 34.56
CA GLN A 743 -26.18 17.57 33.85
C GLN A 743 -25.15 17.02 32.86
N SER A 744 -24.17 17.86 32.46
CA SER A 744 -23.14 17.49 31.50
C SER A 744 -22.07 16.61 32.13
N HIS A 745 -21.61 15.62 31.39
CA HIS A 745 -20.51 14.74 31.80
C HIS A 745 -19.47 14.58 30.69
N ASN A 746 -18.21 14.38 31.07
CA ASN A 746 -17.16 13.97 30.14
C ASN A 746 -17.35 12.51 29.73
N LEU A 747 -16.99 12.17 28.49
CA LEU A 747 -17.09 10.78 27.99
C LEU A 747 -15.99 9.88 28.60
N ARG A 748 -14.82 10.44 28.92
CA ARG A 748 -13.69 9.67 29.46
C ARG A 748 -14.06 8.87 30.71
N ASN A 749 -13.65 7.61 30.75
CA ASN A 749 -13.93 6.63 31.80
C ASN A 749 -15.42 6.29 32.01
N GLN A 750 -16.31 6.68 31.09
CA GLN A 750 -17.70 6.24 31.08
C GLN A 750 -17.81 4.91 30.35
N ALA A 751 -18.71 4.03 30.81
CA ALA A 751 -18.96 2.74 30.17
C ALA A 751 -19.92 2.91 28.98
N LEU A 752 -19.47 2.54 27.78
CA LEU A 752 -20.27 2.52 26.56
C LEU A 752 -20.68 1.08 26.23
N GLY A 753 -21.98 0.82 26.21
CA GLY A 753 -22.56 -0.47 25.84
C GLY A 753 -22.99 -0.50 24.39
N LEU A 754 -22.56 -1.50 23.62
CA LEU A 754 -22.94 -1.70 22.23
C LEU A 754 -23.78 -2.96 22.09
N ILE A 755 -25.02 -2.81 21.61
CA ILE A 755 -25.89 -3.94 21.27
C ILE A 755 -25.73 -4.21 19.77
N GLY A 756 -25.08 -5.32 19.44
CA GLY A 756 -24.51 -5.60 18.13
C GLY A 756 -23.04 -5.16 18.05
N PHE A 757 -22.14 -6.07 17.67
CA PHE A 757 -20.70 -5.78 17.58
C PHE A 757 -20.12 -6.16 16.22
N GLY A 758 -20.88 -5.87 15.16
CA GLY A 758 -20.43 -5.94 13.76
C GLY A 758 -19.60 -4.73 13.34
N ASN A 759 -19.49 -4.48 12.03
CA ASN A 759 -18.62 -3.42 11.47
C ASN A 759 -18.89 -2.04 12.07
N ILE A 760 -20.16 -1.62 12.16
CA ILE A 760 -20.55 -0.33 12.76
C ILE A 760 -20.17 -0.28 14.25
N GLY A 761 -20.56 -1.31 15.03
CA GLY A 761 -20.27 -1.37 16.47
C GLY A 761 -18.77 -1.30 16.77
N GLN A 762 -17.94 -2.00 15.99
CA GLN A 762 -16.48 -1.98 16.13
C GLN A 762 -15.89 -0.61 15.79
N GLN A 763 -16.39 0.07 14.76
CA GLN A 763 -15.96 1.43 14.39
C GLN A 763 -16.35 2.48 15.45
N ILE A 764 -17.53 2.34 16.07
CA ILE A 764 -17.94 3.17 17.21
C ILE A 764 -17.02 2.91 18.41
N ALA A 765 -16.76 1.63 18.72
CA ALA A 765 -15.87 1.24 19.82
C ALA A 765 -14.46 1.81 19.65
N ALA A 766 -13.89 1.75 18.44
CA ALA A 766 -12.57 2.30 18.15
C ALA A 766 -12.52 3.81 18.44
N ARG A 767 -13.47 4.58 17.91
CA ARG A 767 -13.56 6.03 18.13
C ARG A 767 -13.78 6.38 19.60
N ALA A 768 -14.72 5.70 20.25
CA ALA A 768 -15.03 5.92 21.67
C ALA A 768 -13.84 5.57 22.59
N ARG A 769 -13.15 4.46 22.32
CA ARG A 769 -12.01 4.00 23.12
C ARG A 769 -10.79 4.88 22.92
N HIS A 770 -10.34 5.02 21.68
CA HIS A 770 -9.07 5.67 21.36
C HIS A 770 -9.20 7.20 21.36
N GLY A 771 -10.33 7.73 20.88
CA GLY A 771 -10.56 9.17 20.84
C GLY A 771 -11.05 9.77 22.15
N PHE A 772 -11.95 9.06 22.86
CA PHE A 772 -12.63 9.62 24.04
C PHE A 772 -12.31 8.92 25.37
N GLY A 773 -11.55 7.82 25.34
CA GLY A 773 -11.17 7.08 26.55
C GLY A 773 -12.35 6.43 27.27
N MET A 774 -13.38 6.01 26.54
CA MET A 774 -14.52 5.27 27.11
C MET A 774 -14.13 3.81 27.40
N ASP A 775 -14.84 3.19 28.34
CA ASP A 775 -14.74 1.75 28.61
C ASP A 775 -15.77 1.01 27.76
N ILE A 776 -15.30 0.14 26.86
CA ILE A 776 -16.16 -0.49 25.86
C ILE A 776 -16.73 -1.80 26.40
N HIS A 777 -18.05 -1.92 26.32
CA HIS A 777 -18.81 -3.12 26.64
C HIS A 777 -19.69 -3.49 25.44
N TYR A 778 -19.90 -4.78 25.17
CA TYR A 778 -20.77 -5.19 24.07
C TYR A 778 -21.54 -6.46 24.36
N TYR A 779 -22.70 -6.59 23.70
CA TYR A 779 -23.50 -7.81 23.59
C TYR A 779 -23.71 -8.14 22.11
N ASP A 780 -23.42 -9.37 21.71
CA ASP A 780 -23.69 -9.89 20.38
C ASP A 780 -24.08 -11.38 20.51
N ILE A 781 -24.79 -11.94 19.53
CA ILE A 781 -25.26 -13.33 19.56
C ILE A 781 -24.06 -14.30 19.62
N LEU A 782 -22.98 -13.93 18.94
CA LEU A 782 -21.71 -14.65 18.98
C LEU A 782 -20.60 -13.73 19.49
N PRO A 783 -19.78 -14.18 20.46
CA PRO A 783 -18.62 -13.42 20.90
C PRO A 783 -17.65 -13.21 19.73
N LYS A 784 -17.00 -12.05 19.69
CA LYS A 784 -15.97 -11.79 18.68
C LYS A 784 -14.62 -12.39 19.11
N PRO A 785 -13.77 -12.80 18.16
CA PRO A 785 -12.45 -13.34 18.48
C PRO A 785 -11.58 -12.30 19.21
N SER A 786 -10.61 -12.79 19.99
CA SER A 786 -9.69 -11.97 20.78
C SER A 786 -8.97 -10.90 19.96
N SER A 787 -8.67 -11.18 18.69
CA SER A 787 -8.05 -10.23 17.75
C SER A 787 -8.88 -8.96 17.53
N VAL A 788 -10.20 -9.03 17.63
CA VAL A 788 -11.11 -7.88 17.49
C VAL A 788 -11.30 -7.14 18.82
N ILE A 789 -11.43 -7.88 19.93
CA ILE A 789 -11.81 -7.29 21.22
C ILE A 789 -10.61 -6.73 22.02
N ALA A 790 -9.41 -7.31 21.88
CA ALA A 790 -8.25 -6.92 22.66
C ALA A 790 -7.75 -5.49 22.37
N PRO A 791 -7.63 -5.04 21.10
CA PRO A 791 -7.22 -3.66 20.79
C PRO A 791 -8.19 -2.62 21.35
N LEU A 792 -9.49 -2.94 21.35
CA LEU A 792 -10.57 -2.08 21.84
C LEU A 792 -10.75 -2.14 23.36
N ARG A 793 -10.06 -3.07 24.04
CA ARG A 793 -10.32 -3.47 25.44
C ARG A 793 -11.82 -3.68 25.71
N ALA A 794 -12.50 -4.30 24.74
CA ALA A 794 -13.94 -4.47 24.78
C ALA A 794 -14.34 -5.66 25.66
N THR A 795 -15.25 -5.41 26.61
CA THR A 795 -15.77 -6.44 27.52
C THR A 795 -17.05 -7.05 26.93
N HIS A 796 -17.02 -8.35 26.65
CA HIS A 796 -18.21 -9.09 26.21
C HIS A 796 -19.16 -9.36 27.37
N HIS A 797 -20.46 -9.21 27.12
CA HIS A 797 -21.54 -9.54 28.01
C HIS A 797 -22.38 -10.68 27.42
N GLU A 798 -22.63 -11.73 28.20
CA GLU A 798 -23.43 -12.88 27.75
C GLU A 798 -24.94 -12.58 27.68
N THR A 799 -25.40 -11.54 28.38
CA THR A 799 -26.83 -11.16 28.42
C THR A 799 -27.00 -9.65 28.32
N LEU A 800 -28.10 -9.23 27.68
CA LEU A 800 -28.51 -7.82 27.65
C LEU A 800 -28.58 -7.22 29.05
N LYS A 801 -29.17 -7.93 30.02
CA LYS A 801 -29.24 -7.47 31.41
C LYS A 801 -27.87 -7.08 31.98
N SER A 802 -26.85 -7.92 31.77
CA SER A 802 -25.51 -7.66 32.27
C SER A 802 -24.87 -6.42 31.62
N LEU A 803 -25.12 -6.18 30.32
CA LEU A 803 -24.67 -4.98 29.61
C LEU A 803 -25.39 -3.73 30.12
N LEU A 804 -26.73 -3.74 30.12
CA LEU A 804 -27.58 -2.59 30.42
C LEU A 804 -27.39 -2.06 31.84
N SER A 805 -27.16 -2.95 32.80
CA SER A 805 -26.91 -2.58 34.20
C SER A 805 -25.53 -1.95 34.44
N ARG A 806 -24.59 -2.12 33.50
CA ARG A 806 -23.19 -1.68 33.65
C ARG A 806 -22.89 -0.35 32.96
N CYS A 807 -23.57 -0.06 31.84
CA CYS A 807 -23.19 1.01 30.94
C CYS A 807 -23.83 2.37 31.30
N ASP A 808 -23.08 3.45 31.07
CA ASP A 808 -23.51 4.84 31.25
C ASP A 808 -24.22 5.39 29.99
N CYS A 809 -23.93 4.81 28.84
CA CYS A 809 -24.60 5.04 27.57
C CYS A 809 -24.68 3.71 26.80
N VAL A 810 -25.82 3.45 26.17
CA VAL A 810 -26.02 2.25 25.34
C VAL A 810 -26.38 2.67 23.92
N VAL A 811 -25.70 2.09 22.94
CA VAL A 811 -25.97 2.28 21.52
C VAL A 811 -26.55 0.99 20.94
N LEU A 812 -27.68 1.12 20.25
CA LEU A 812 -28.29 0.04 19.49
C LEU A 812 -27.81 0.08 18.03
N CYS A 813 -27.08 -0.96 17.61
CA CYS A 813 -26.42 -1.05 16.30
C CYS A 813 -26.47 -2.48 15.70
N THR A 814 -27.54 -3.21 15.99
CA THR A 814 -27.80 -4.58 15.50
C THR A 814 -28.81 -4.59 14.36
N PRO A 815 -28.78 -5.58 13.43
CA PRO A 815 -29.86 -5.77 12.46
C PRO A 815 -31.22 -5.94 13.13
N ALA A 816 -32.31 -5.61 12.41
CA ALA A 816 -33.65 -5.96 12.85
C ALA A 816 -33.86 -7.49 12.84
N GLY A 817 -34.49 -8.00 13.89
CA GLY A 817 -34.91 -9.39 14.01
C GLY A 817 -36.38 -9.48 14.40
N ASP A 818 -36.82 -10.67 14.79
CA ASP A 818 -38.19 -10.90 15.27
C ASP A 818 -38.38 -10.28 16.66
N GLY A 819 -38.90 -9.04 16.70
CA GLY A 819 -39.40 -8.39 17.90
C GLY A 819 -38.64 -7.15 18.37
N THR A 820 -39.15 -6.57 19.45
CA THR A 820 -38.67 -5.31 20.05
C THR A 820 -37.65 -5.60 21.16
N LEU A 821 -36.40 -5.18 20.97
CA LEU A 821 -35.30 -5.42 21.91
C LEU A 821 -35.30 -4.48 23.11
N ILE A 822 -35.66 -3.20 22.90
CA ILE A 822 -35.73 -2.18 23.95
C ILE A 822 -37.20 -1.89 24.22
N ASN A 823 -37.73 -2.45 25.31
CA ASN A 823 -39.14 -2.41 25.66
C ASN A 823 -39.36 -2.19 27.17
N GLU A 824 -40.62 -2.24 27.61
CA GLU A 824 -41.04 -2.09 29.01
C GLU A 824 -40.33 -3.02 30.01
N THR A 825 -39.83 -4.18 29.55
CA THR A 825 -39.13 -5.16 30.40
C THR A 825 -37.62 -4.93 30.45
N THR A 826 -37.02 -4.39 29.39
CA THR A 826 -35.56 -4.17 29.31
C THR A 826 -35.15 -2.78 29.75
N LEU A 827 -35.98 -1.75 29.55
CA LEU A 827 -35.70 -0.38 29.98
C LEU A 827 -35.43 -0.26 31.49
N PRO A 828 -36.16 -0.96 32.39
CA PRO A 828 -35.84 -0.96 33.81
C PRO A 828 -34.48 -1.56 34.18
N LEU A 829 -33.83 -2.29 33.26
CA LEU A 829 -32.50 -2.89 33.49
C LEU A 829 -31.35 -1.90 33.26
N PHE A 830 -31.62 -0.76 32.63
CA PHE A 830 -30.63 0.28 32.43
C PHE A 830 -30.20 0.86 33.76
N LYS A 831 -28.91 1.23 33.87
CA LYS A 831 -28.43 2.05 34.98
C LYS A 831 -29.26 3.34 35.05
N ARG A 832 -29.79 3.68 36.22
CA ARG A 832 -30.62 4.89 36.39
C ARG A 832 -29.82 6.14 36.01
N GLY A 833 -30.40 7.00 35.17
CA GLY A 833 -29.77 8.20 34.62
C GLY A 833 -28.84 7.96 33.43
N SER A 834 -28.74 6.71 32.93
CA SER A 834 -27.96 6.40 31.73
C SER A 834 -28.57 7.01 30.46
N ARG A 835 -27.89 6.82 29.33
CA ARG A 835 -28.20 7.42 28.03
C ARG A 835 -28.46 6.34 27.01
N PHE A 836 -29.25 6.65 25.99
CA PHE A 836 -29.58 5.72 24.93
C PHE A 836 -29.43 6.33 23.54
N VAL A 837 -28.81 5.61 22.62
CA VAL A 837 -28.63 6.01 21.22
C VAL A 837 -29.17 4.90 20.31
N ASN A 838 -30.05 5.25 19.37
CA ASN A 838 -30.54 4.30 18.36
C ASN A 838 -30.20 4.77 16.95
N ILE A 839 -29.31 4.00 16.30
CA ILE A 839 -28.92 4.17 14.88
C ILE A 839 -29.17 2.89 14.06
N ALA A 840 -29.87 1.91 14.64
CA ALA A 840 -30.15 0.62 14.01
C ALA A 840 -31.47 0.66 13.23
N ARG A 841 -32.57 0.31 13.89
CA ARG A 841 -33.93 0.34 13.36
C ARG A 841 -34.91 0.77 14.46
N GLY A 842 -35.94 1.52 14.09
CA GLY A 842 -36.95 1.97 15.04
C GLY A 842 -37.83 0.84 15.59
N SER A 843 -38.09 -0.19 14.78
CA SER A 843 -38.88 -1.38 15.18
C SER A 843 -38.29 -2.15 16.37
N LEU A 844 -36.99 -1.97 16.64
CA LEU A 844 -36.31 -2.60 17.78
C LEU A 844 -36.61 -1.91 19.11
N VAL A 845 -37.32 -0.77 19.11
CA VAL A 845 -37.60 0.03 20.30
C VAL A 845 -39.09 0.29 20.44
N ASP A 846 -39.64 0.02 21.63
CA ASP A 846 -40.96 0.50 22.03
C ASP A 846 -40.84 1.98 22.41
N GLU A 847 -41.26 2.86 21.51
CA GLU A 847 -41.15 4.30 21.69
C GLU A 847 -42.01 4.83 22.85
N GLU A 848 -43.13 4.18 23.17
CA GLU A 848 -43.97 4.58 24.30
C GLU A 848 -43.27 4.26 25.63
N ALA A 849 -42.71 3.05 25.73
CA ALA A 849 -41.90 2.65 26.89
C ALA A 849 -40.64 3.53 27.03
N LEU A 850 -39.97 3.87 25.91
CA LEU A 850 -38.82 4.78 25.90
C LEU A 850 -39.19 6.16 26.45
N VAL A 851 -40.35 6.71 26.06
CA VAL A 851 -40.82 8.00 26.59
C VAL A 851 -41.08 7.92 28.09
N ALA A 852 -41.69 6.84 28.58
CA ALA A 852 -41.90 6.63 30.01
C ALA A 852 -40.56 6.62 30.78
N ALA A 853 -39.56 5.88 30.28
CA ALA A 853 -38.22 5.79 30.87
C ALA A 853 -37.45 7.13 30.84
N LEU A 854 -37.67 7.96 29.83
CA LEU A 854 -37.13 9.33 29.80
C LEU A 854 -37.85 10.20 30.84
N ARG A 855 -39.16 10.14 30.95
CA ARG A 855 -39.93 10.97 31.89
C ARG A 855 -39.64 10.65 33.36
N ASP A 856 -39.49 9.39 33.71
CA ASP A 856 -39.23 8.95 35.09
C ASP A 856 -37.75 9.03 35.52
N GLY A 857 -36.87 9.41 34.59
CA GLY A 857 -35.43 9.57 34.81
C GLY A 857 -34.64 8.26 34.82
N THR A 858 -35.23 7.14 34.40
CA THR A 858 -34.47 5.91 34.12
C THR A 858 -33.40 6.18 33.06
N LEU A 859 -33.78 6.87 31.98
CA LEU A 859 -32.86 7.47 31.02
C LEU A 859 -32.83 8.99 31.19
N SER A 860 -31.64 9.57 31.23
CA SER A 860 -31.48 11.02 31.33
C SER A 860 -31.77 11.70 29.99
N ASN A 861 -31.13 11.19 28.93
CA ASN A 861 -31.16 11.73 27.57
C ASN A 861 -31.11 10.60 26.53
N ALA A 862 -31.60 10.89 25.32
CA ALA A 862 -31.51 9.96 24.19
C ALA A 862 -31.12 10.66 22.86
N ALA A 863 -30.57 9.89 21.92
CA ALA A 863 -30.38 10.31 20.53
C ALA A 863 -30.96 9.25 19.58
N ILE A 864 -31.91 9.64 18.75
CA ILE A 864 -32.71 8.73 17.92
C ILE A 864 -32.65 9.18 16.47
N ASP A 865 -31.99 8.37 15.63
CA ASP A 865 -31.96 8.57 14.19
C ASP A 865 -33.10 7.85 13.46
N VAL A 866 -33.52 6.71 14.02
CA VAL A 866 -34.50 5.78 13.43
C VAL A 866 -35.73 5.60 14.33
N HIS A 867 -36.91 5.51 13.72
CA HIS A 867 -38.21 5.64 14.39
C HIS A 867 -39.14 4.47 14.07
N ALA A 868 -40.00 4.07 15.02
CA ALA A 868 -40.82 2.87 14.87
C ALA A 868 -41.82 2.95 13.70
N ASN A 869 -42.29 4.15 13.38
CA ASN A 869 -43.30 4.41 12.34
C ASN A 869 -42.83 5.43 11.29
N GLU A 870 -41.56 5.34 10.85
CA GLU A 870 -41.00 6.26 9.84
C GLU A 870 -41.92 6.45 8.61
N PRO A 871 -42.07 7.69 8.10
CA PRO A 871 -41.41 8.93 8.53
C PRO A 871 -42.10 9.65 9.71
N LYS A 872 -43.08 9.02 10.36
CA LYS A 872 -43.81 9.62 11.51
C LYS A 872 -43.04 9.41 12.81
N ILE A 873 -42.63 10.51 13.43
CA ILE A 873 -41.97 10.54 14.74
C ILE A 873 -43.02 10.54 15.86
N HIS A 874 -42.79 9.76 16.92
CA HIS A 874 -43.64 9.73 18.11
C HIS A 874 -43.90 11.15 18.67
N PRO A 875 -45.16 11.57 18.88
CA PRO A 875 -45.47 12.93 19.34
C PRO A 875 -44.77 13.32 20.64
N GLN A 876 -44.69 12.40 21.61
CA GLN A 876 -44.08 12.71 22.90
C GLN A 876 -42.54 12.76 22.85
N LEU A 877 -41.90 12.04 21.91
CA LEU A 877 -40.46 12.20 21.68
C LEU A 877 -40.14 13.59 21.12
N ARG A 878 -40.99 14.14 20.24
CA ARG A 878 -40.87 15.52 19.75
C ARG A 878 -40.99 16.54 20.88
N GLU A 879 -41.91 16.33 21.82
CA GLU A 879 -42.04 17.21 22.98
C GLU A 879 -40.80 17.14 23.90
N LEU A 880 -40.25 15.95 24.13
CA LEU A 880 -38.99 15.79 24.88
C LEU A 880 -37.78 16.42 24.14
N ALA A 881 -37.77 16.38 22.80
CA ALA A 881 -36.75 17.02 21.98
C ALA A 881 -36.81 18.55 22.09
N LYS A 882 -38.01 19.14 22.05
CA LYS A 882 -38.21 20.58 22.32
C LYS A 882 -37.72 21.01 23.70
N GLN A 883 -37.83 20.10 24.68
CA GLN A 883 -37.28 20.29 26.03
C GLN A 883 -35.77 20.07 26.12
N GLY A 884 -35.10 19.74 25.00
CA GLY A 884 -33.66 19.54 24.94
C GLY A 884 -33.15 18.19 25.46
N ARG A 885 -34.06 17.24 25.75
CA ARG A 885 -33.74 15.92 26.35
C ARG A 885 -33.47 14.83 25.32
N VAL A 886 -33.89 15.04 24.08
CA VAL A 886 -33.76 14.05 23.00
C VAL A 886 -33.23 14.73 21.75
N LEU A 887 -32.16 14.18 21.16
CA LEU A 887 -31.76 14.50 19.80
C LEU A 887 -32.58 13.63 18.84
N LEU A 888 -33.31 14.24 17.91
CA LEU A 888 -34.05 13.55 16.86
C LEU A 888 -33.48 13.93 15.50
N THR A 889 -33.18 12.93 14.67
CA THR A 889 -32.71 13.12 13.29
C THR A 889 -33.60 12.33 12.32
N CYS A 890 -33.33 12.40 11.01
CA CYS A 890 -34.25 11.90 9.98
C CYS A 890 -33.67 10.71 9.21
N HIS A 891 -33.21 9.69 9.94
CA HIS A 891 -32.60 8.48 9.40
C HIS A 891 -31.45 8.79 8.43
N ASN A 892 -30.55 9.68 8.85
CA ASN A 892 -29.48 10.20 8.01
C ASN A 892 -28.08 9.76 8.44
N ALA A 893 -27.94 8.85 9.43
CA ALA A 893 -26.65 8.42 9.93
C ALA A 893 -25.70 7.89 8.84
N GLY A 894 -26.23 7.14 7.86
CA GLY A 894 -25.43 6.64 6.72
C GLY A 894 -25.46 7.53 5.48
N GLY A 895 -26.20 8.64 5.49
CA GLY A 895 -26.56 9.41 4.29
C GLY A 895 -25.50 10.40 3.81
N THR A 896 -24.29 9.95 3.48
CA THR A 896 -23.19 10.81 2.96
C THR A 896 -22.94 10.57 1.47
N VAL A 897 -22.27 11.52 0.80
CA VAL A 897 -21.85 11.35 -0.60
C VAL A 897 -20.96 10.12 -0.76
N ASP A 898 -20.01 9.93 0.15
CA ASP A 898 -19.07 8.80 0.15
C ASP A 898 -19.78 7.46 0.31
N THR A 899 -20.80 7.39 1.18
CA THR A 899 -21.62 6.17 1.32
C THR A 899 -22.37 5.85 0.04
N HIS A 900 -22.96 6.85 -0.64
CA HIS A 900 -23.66 6.60 -1.91
C HIS A 900 -22.69 6.17 -3.01
N LYS A 901 -21.49 6.76 -3.06
CA LYS A 901 -20.41 6.32 -3.94
C LYS A 901 -20.02 4.86 -3.64
N GLY A 902 -19.84 4.51 -2.37
CA GLY A 902 -19.51 3.15 -1.98
C GLY A 902 -20.64 2.14 -2.24
N PHE A 903 -21.91 2.52 -2.12
CA PHE A 903 -23.06 1.65 -2.45
C PHE A 903 -23.09 1.23 -3.91
N GLU A 904 -22.90 2.19 -4.82
CA GLU A 904 -22.83 1.92 -6.25
C GLU A 904 -21.63 1.01 -6.57
N GLU A 905 -20.43 1.38 -6.11
CA GLU A 905 -19.20 0.66 -6.39
C GLU A 905 -19.24 -0.78 -5.86
N LEU A 906 -19.59 -0.95 -4.58
CA LEU A 906 -19.58 -2.25 -3.91
C LEU A 906 -20.64 -3.20 -4.48
N SER A 907 -21.80 -2.67 -4.87
CA SER A 907 -22.82 -3.47 -5.54
C SER A 907 -22.34 -3.97 -6.91
N MET A 908 -21.70 -3.11 -7.72
CA MET A 908 -21.11 -3.52 -9.00
C MET A 908 -19.99 -4.55 -8.80
N ARG A 909 -19.09 -4.34 -7.84
CA ARG A 909 -17.99 -5.27 -7.54
C ARG A 909 -18.50 -6.64 -7.07
N ASN A 910 -19.53 -6.70 -6.23
CA ASN A 910 -20.15 -7.98 -5.83
C ASN A 910 -20.72 -8.75 -7.03
N ILE A 911 -21.44 -8.06 -7.92
CA ILE A 911 -22.00 -8.69 -9.11
C ILE A 911 -20.88 -9.25 -9.99
N MET A 912 -19.86 -8.44 -10.27
CA MET A 912 -18.73 -8.88 -11.10
C MET A 912 -17.96 -10.06 -10.48
N ALA A 913 -17.75 -10.04 -9.16
CA ALA A 913 -17.08 -11.12 -8.46
C ALA A 913 -17.86 -12.44 -8.58
N VAL A 914 -19.17 -12.43 -8.28
CA VAL A 914 -19.99 -13.65 -8.34
C VAL A 914 -20.16 -14.15 -9.78
N LEU A 915 -20.39 -13.26 -10.75
CA LEU A 915 -20.61 -13.67 -12.14
C LEU A 915 -19.34 -14.18 -12.82
N SER A 916 -18.15 -13.77 -12.37
CA SER A 916 -16.86 -14.30 -12.83
C SER A 916 -16.44 -15.60 -12.13
N GLY A 917 -17.24 -16.11 -11.18
CA GLY A 917 -16.95 -17.33 -10.43
C GLY A 917 -16.06 -17.13 -9.20
N GLY A 918 -15.81 -15.87 -8.80
CA GLY A 918 -15.15 -15.51 -7.55
C GLY A 918 -16.10 -15.47 -6.35
N GLU A 919 -15.54 -15.18 -5.18
CA GLU A 919 -16.31 -15.02 -3.94
C GLU A 919 -17.00 -13.66 -3.87
N ALA A 920 -18.22 -13.63 -3.29
CA ALA A 920 -18.90 -12.37 -2.99
C ALA A 920 -18.16 -11.60 -1.89
N ILE A 921 -18.12 -10.27 -2.01
CA ILE A 921 -17.38 -9.38 -1.10
C ILE A 921 -18.17 -9.15 0.20
N THR A 922 -19.48 -8.90 0.09
CA THR A 922 -20.36 -8.61 1.23
C THR A 922 -21.65 -9.46 1.25
N PRO A 923 -21.54 -10.80 1.20
CA PRO A 923 -22.71 -11.66 1.23
C PRO A 923 -23.30 -11.73 2.65
N VAL A 924 -24.63 -11.87 2.73
CA VAL A 924 -25.34 -11.96 4.04
C VAL A 924 -26.11 -13.26 4.22
N ASN A 925 -26.14 -14.12 3.20
CA ASN A 925 -26.99 -15.31 3.17
C ASN A 925 -26.27 -16.60 2.77
N LEU A 926 -24.93 -16.65 2.82
CA LEU A 926 -24.15 -17.82 2.41
C LEU A 926 -24.57 -19.10 3.16
N GLN A 927 -24.95 -18.98 4.42
CA GLN A 927 -25.41 -20.08 5.27
C GLN A 927 -26.68 -20.77 4.78
N PHE A 928 -27.40 -20.17 3.81
CA PHE A 928 -28.63 -20.71 3.25
C PHE A 928 -28.45 -21.24 1.81
N LEU A 929 -27.26 -21.09 1.21
CA LEU A 929 -26.96 -21.62 -0.13
C LEU A 929 -26.95 -23.16 -0.11
N LYS A 930 -27.53 -23.78 -1.14
CA LYS A 930 -27.60 -25.23 -1.32
C LYS A 930 -26.47 -25.80 -2.15
#